data_AF-A0A521G2U3-F1
#
_entry.id   AF-A0A521G2U3-F1
#
_cell.length_a   1.000
_cell.length_b   1.000
_cell.length_c   1.000
_cell.angle_alpha   90.00
_cell.angle_beta   90.00
_cell.angle_gamma   90.00
#
_symmetry.space_group_name_H-M   'P 1'
#
loop_
_entity.id
_entity.type
_entity.pdbx_description
1 polymer ?
#
loop_
_entity_poly.entity_id
_entity_poly.type
_entity_poly.pdbx_seq_one_letter_code
_entity_poly.pdbx_strand_id
1 'polypeptide(L)'
;MSRPQTVSRADLLRLLAAQPDVSLPAAARLAGYQPAREPSGTLQAQEKTADQEASYETEPAARKELFPAEHFWHLQRREQLQSAQNRRKGSELPANLRQFRPLRAKELQCSASSTNHPTLLPLPVRKKTTVSELVTAAAQFRPLPRNFENTPIQPVQKSAAAFALDMLRAGQNSVWLEQFLLRLVRTWFDRRKDATLLAYIKHVLEFLPETVYRQHDIASLLYGIAHRDMLRQGAVIPPQFRPEAVLQIAQEPLPSLPWLLIQEGEEIFLINSPETGICLLKGSRIAALELSADILLLHRDGQTETVPVQTWQALCALNDAENFYLQTLTEKLHIHTCARPTWATMIGRNSRELFAEILWLGRSYRLYWQTPSADADDIGQWKNCHGPVDTDRFGLAAYIGFYGKVMQRFRWLEPSRFLMGSPEDEPEREAWGKETLHEVRLSKGFWFADTVVTQELWQFVMRSDNPAKFQGHELPVENVSWLEVQHFLQRLNAMVPGLNARLPTEAEWEYACRTGTTTPFSFGSQITPEQVNYHGAFPYCSGQKGINRRQTVPVKSLPANAWGLYEMHGNLWEWCQDWWLDDLGHDAALHPQGPESGEFRVARGGSWFLGGKGVRSAVRGRFAPNFRNDRIGFRIARDHETTMESKVAPPAEEIPAPEVSFLRRIFGKN
;
A
#
# COMPACT_ATOMS: atom_id res chain seq x y z
N MET A 1 -44.21 -19.28 -2.03
CA MET A 1 -43.20 -18.28 -2.45
C MET A 1 -42.31 -18.91 -3.50
N SER A 2 -42.14 -18.22 -4.63
CA SER A 2 -41.32 -18.64 -5.76
C SER A 2 -39.83 -18.54 -5.44
N ARG A 3 -39.01 -19.42 -6.01
CA ARG A 3 -37.54 -19.24 -6.04
C ARG A 3 -37.18 -18.02 -6.92
N PRO A 4 -36.18 -17.20 -6.54
CA PRO A 4 -35.28 -16.59 -7.51
C PRO A 4 -34.30 -17.66 -8.00
N GLN A 5 -33.99 -17.64 -9.29
CA GLN A 5 -33.16 -18.66 -9.96
C GLN A 5 -31.67 -18.36 -9.75
N THR A 6 -30.87 -19.40 -9.49
CA THR A 6 -29.42 -19.33 -9.65
C THR A 6 -29.08 -19.30 -11.14
N VAL A 7 -28.48 -18.20 -11.60
CA VAL A 7 -27.92 -18.08 -12.96
C VAL A 7 -26.79 -19.10 -13.11
N SER A 8 -26.75 -19.80 -14.25
CA SER A 8 -25.80 -20.89 -14.44
C SER A 8 -24.44 -20.39 -14.91
N ARG A 9 -23.38 -21.17 -14.65
CA ARG A 9 -22.02 -20.87 -15.11
C ARG A 9 -21.90 -20.77 -16.65
N ALA A 10 -22.89 -21.29 -17.40
CA ALA A 10 -22.95 -21.17 -18.87
C ALA A 10 -23.37 -19.76 -19.33
N ASP A 11 -24.12 -19.02 -18.51
CA ASP A 11 -24.60 -17.68 -18.84
C ASP A 11 -23.50 -16.61 -18.64
N LEU A 12 -22.66 -16.80 -17.60
CA LEU A 12 -21.45 -16.00 -17.38
C LEU A 12 -20.42 -16.15 -18.50
N LEU A 13 -20.31 -17.32 -19.11
CA LEU A 13 -19.39 -17.57 -20.23
C LEU A 13 -19.85 -16.96 -21.56
N ARG A 14 -21.10 -16.48 -21.67
CA ARG A 14 -21.57 -15.71 -22.83
C ARG A 14 -21.31 -14.20 -22.71
N LEU A 15 -21.06 -13.69 -21.50
CA LEU A 15 -20.75 -12.27 -21.25
C LEU A 15 -19.26 -11.92 -21.43
N LEU A 16 -18.36 -12.91 -21.41
CA LEU A 16 -16.91 -12.72 -21.62
C LEU A 16 -16.47 -12.86 -23.09
N ALA A 17 -17.40 -13.02 -24.03
CA ALA A 17 -17.13 -13.23 -25.46
C ALA A 17 -17.25 -11.94 -26.31
N ALA A 18 -17.03 -10.76 -25.71
CA ALA A 18 -17.15 -9.47 -26.38
C ALA A 18 -16.04 -8.47 -25.97
N GLN A 19 -14.84 -8.69 -26.50
CA GLN A 19 -13.74 -7.72 -26.58
C GLN A 19 -13.13 -7.83 -27.97
N PRO A 20 -13.09 -6.76 -28.79
CA PRO A 20 -12.20 -6.66 -29.94
C PRO A 20 -10.87 -6.01 -29.52
N ASP A 21 -9.81 -6.81 -29.60
CA ASP A 21 -8.39 -6.46 -29.82
C ASP A 21 -7.78 -5.19 -29.20
N VAL A 22 -6.91 -5.42 -28.22
CA VAL A 22 -5.72 -4.59 -28.01
C VAL A 22 -4.63 -5.03 -28.99
N SER A 23 -4.04 -4.08 -29.74
CA SER A 23 -2.78 -4.33 -30.44
C SER A 23 -1.80 -3.16 -30.35
N LEU A 24 -0.62 -3.50 -29.81
CA LEU A 24 0.67 -2.81 -29.81
C LEU A 24 1.72 -3.95 -29.84
N PRO A 25 3.01 -3.74 -30.16
CA PRO A 25 3.72 -2.48 -30.49
C PRO A 25 4.61 -2.59 -31.75
N ALA A 26 5.24 -1.48 -32.17
CA ALA A 26 6.63 -1.46 -32.68
C ALA A 26 7.15 -0.02 -32.82
N ALA A 27 8.48 0.16 -32.69
CA ALA A 27 9.17 1.42 -32.91
C ALA A 27 10.19 1.30 -34.05
N ALA A 28 10.32 2.33 -34.90
CA ALA A 28 11.59 2.68 -35.59
C ALA A 28 11.52 4.00 -36.39
N ARG A 29 12.42 4.92 -36.02
CA ARG A 29 13.25 5.85 -36.84
C ARG A 29 12.95 6.13 -38.33
N LEU A 30 13.19 7.42 -38.65
CA LEU A 30 13.86 8.02 -39.84
C LEU A 30 13.04 8.60 -41.02
N ALA A 31 13.66 9.65 -41.58
CA ALA A 31 13.43 10.34 -42.85
C ALA A 31 12.16 11.19 -42.97
N GLY A 32 12.36 12.47 -43.29
CA GLY A 32 11.28 13.43 -43.55
C GLY A 32 11.01 13.63 -45.03
N TYR A 33 9.85 14.22 -45.35
CA TYR A 33 9.58 14.83 -46.65
C TYR A 33 8.48 15.91 -46.49
N GLN A 34 8.82 17.17 -46.77
CA GLN A 34 7.85 18.19 -47.23
C GLN A 34 8.03 18.33 -48.74
N PRO A 35 6.95 18.44 -49.51
CA PRO A 35 6.46 19.75 -49.98
C PRO A 35 4.91 19.82 -50.06
N ALA A 36 4.22 20.93 -50.36
CA ALA A 36 4.51 22.37 -50.35
C ALA A 36 3.20 23.18 -50.55
N ARG A 37 3.24 24.48 -50.22
CA ARG A 37 2.48 25.62 -50.81
C ARG A 37 0.94 25.55 -50.96
N GLU A 38 0.25 26.39 -50.17
CA GLU A 38 -0.35 27.69 -50.58
C GLU A 38 -0.73 27.96 -52.07
N PRO A 39 -1.71 28.87 -52.38
CA PRO A 39 -1.98 30.11 -51.63
C PRO A 39 -3.44 30.64 -51.56
N SER A 40 -3.57 31.78 -50.84
CA SER A 40 -4.43 32.96 -51.13
C SER A 40 -5.95 32.93 -50.87
N GLY A 41 -6.47 34.04 -50.33
CA GLY A 41 -7.92 34.27 -50.15
C GLY A 41 -8.35 35.46 -49.28
N THR A 42 -7.62 36.58 -49.25
CA THR A 42 -7.97 37.78 -48.46
C THR A 42 -9.18 38.53 -49.04
N LEU A 43 -10.16 38.92 -48.23
CA LEU A 43 -11.06 40.04 -48.51
C LEU A 43 -11.51 40.72 -47.20
N GLN A 44 -11.48 42.06 -47.19
CA GLN A 44 -11.91 42.92 -46.07
C GLN A 44 -13.17 43.72 -46.43
N ALA A 45 -13.82 44.25 -45.38
CA ALA A 45 -14.68 45.44 -45.36
C ALA A 45 -16.09 45.29 -46.00
N GLN A 46 -17.17 45.89 -45.49
CA GLN A 46 -17.32 47.27 -45.00
C GLN A 46 -18.49 47.43 -44.00
N GLU A 47 -18.52 48.59 -43.33
CA GLU A 47 -19.52 49.02 -42.36
C GLU A 47 -20.89 49.41 -42.98
N LYS A 48 -21.94 49.46 -42.15
CA LYS A 48 -22.95 50.53 -42.23
C LYS A 48 -23.70 50.73 -40.91
N THR A 49 -23.76 51.99 -40.47
CA THR A 49 -24.50 52.50 -39.32
C THR A 49 -25.89 53.01 -39.73
N ALA A 50 -26.85 53.01 -38.80
CA ALA A 50 -27.91 54.02 -38.65
C ALA A 50 -28.71 53.77 -37.36
N ASP A 51 -28.93 54.82 -36.58
CA ASP A 51 -29.67 54.82 -35.32
C ASP A 51 -31.20 54.86 -35.50
N GLN A 52 -31.95 54.47 -34.46
CA GLN A 52 -33.13 55.22 -34.03
C GLN A 52 -33.50 54.94 -32.57
N GLU A 53 -33.72 56.02 -31.81
CA GLU A 53 -34.04 56.00 -30.37
C GLU A 53 -35.55 55.82 -30.11
N ALA A 54 -35.89 55.22 -28.97
CA ALA A 54 -37.14 55.47 -28.26
C ALA A 54 -36.93 55.27 -26.75
N SER A 55 -36.95 56.38 -26.01
CA SER A 55 -36.74 56.47 -24.56
C SER A 55 -37.96 56.04 -23.73
N TYR A 56 -37.76 55.51 -22.51
CA TYR A 56 -38.45 55.96 -21.28
C TYR A 56 -37.69 55.48 -20.01
N GLU A 57 -37.12 56.44 -19.26
CA GLU A 57 -36.89 56.53 -17.79
C GLU A 57 -36.28 55.30 -17.02
N THR A 58 -35.00 55.30 -16.59
CA THR A 58 -34.38 55.92 -15.36
C THR A 58 -35.05 55.52 -14.02
N GLU A 59 -34.39 55.10 -12.92
CA GLU A 59 -32.98 54.93 -12.48
C GLU A 59 -32.99 54.10 -11.15
N PRO A 60 -31.88 53.76 -10.45
CA PRO A 60 -30.47 53.67 -10.83
C PRO A 60 -29.81 52.31 -10.48
N ALA A 61 -28.61 52.06 -11.01
CA ALA A 61 -27.81 50.87 -10.71
C ALA A 61 -27.06 50.97 -9.35
N ALA A 62 -27.17 49.94 -8.51
CA ALA A 62 -26.25 49.73 -7.40
C ALA A 62 -24.94 49.11 -7.91
N ARG A 63 -23.80 49.69 -7.53
CA ARG A 63 -22.46 49.26 -7.97
C ARG A 63 -22.16 47.81 -7.59
N LYS A 64 -21.53 47.08 -8.52
CA LYS A 64 -20.70 45.92 -8.18
C LYS A 64 -19.42 46.43 -7.52
N GLU A 65 -19.33 46.37 -6.19
CA GLU A 65 -18.08 46.54 -5.48
C GLU A 65 -17.56 45.15 -5.05
N LEU A 66 -16.33 44.84 -5.48
CA LEU A 66 -15.57 43.70 -4.97
C LEU A 66 -15.10 44.04 -3.55
N PHE A 67 -15.27 43.13 -2.59
CA PHE A 67 -14.87 43.34 -1.20
C PHE A 67 -13.53 42.67 -0.86
N PRO A 68 -12.47 43.43 -0.51
CA PRO A 68 -11.26 42.90 0.10
C PRO A 68 -11.44 42.55 1.59
N ALA A 69 -10.43 41.90 2.18
CA ALA A 69 -10.50 41.24 3.49
C ALA A 69 -10.63 42.15 4.74
N GLU A 70 -10.83 43.46 4.60
CA GLU A 70 -10.84 44.41 5.73
C GLU A 70 -12.16 44.42 6.54
N HIS A 71 -13.20 43.74 6.03
CA HIS A 71 -14.53 43.72 6.65
C HIS A 71 -14.59 43.01 8.03
N PHE A 72 -13.50 42.38 8.47
CA PHE A 72 -13.40 41.69 9.77
C PHE A 72 -13.41 42.66 10.97
N TRP A 73 -12.85 43.86 10.83
CA TRP A 73 -12.71 44.82 11.96
C TRP A 73 -14.01 45.56 12.31
N HIS A 74 -14.85 45.89 11.33
CA HIS A 74 -16.04 46.72 11.57
C HIS A 74 -17.24 45.96 12.16
N LEU A 75 -17.32 44.64 11.96
CA LEU A 75 -18.38 43.79 12.55
C LEU A 75 -18.24 43.65 14.08
N GLN A 76 -17.01 43.53 14.58
CA GLN A 76 -16.73 43.37 16.03
C GLN A 76 -17.27 44.53 16.88
N ARG A 77 -17.27 45.77 16.38
CA ARG A 77 -17.74 46.94 17.13
C ARG A 77 -19.27 47.01 17.27
N ARG A 78 -20.02 46.32 16.40
CA ARG A 78 -21.49 46.26 16.45
C ARG A 78 -22.01 45.22 17.46
N GLU A 79 -21.38 44.05 17.55
CA GLU A 79 -21.83 42.97 18.44
C GLU A 79 -21.63 43.27 19.94
N GLN A 80 -20.63 44.09 20.31
CA GLN A 80 -20.44 44.54 21.69
C GLN A 80 -21.58 45.43 22.21
N LEU A 81 -22.24 46.20 21.34
CA LEU A 81 -23.40 47.03 21.72
C LEU A 81 -24.68 46.20 21.84
N GLN A 82 -24.84 45.17 21.00
CA GLN A 82 -26.06 44.35 20.95
C GLN A 82 -26.10 43.30 22.08
N SER A 83 -24.94 42.79 22.49
CA SER A 83 -24.79 41.88 23.64
C SER A 83 -25.02 42.53 25.01
N ALA A 84 -25.02 43.87 25.08
CA ALA A 84 -25.43 44.61 26.28
C ALA A 84 -26.96 44.70 26.44
N GLN A 85 -27.72 44.74 25.34
CA GLN A 85 -29.19 44.83 25.38
C GLN A 85 -29.86 43.50 25.72
N ASN A 86 -29.33 42.37 25.24
CA ASN A 86 -29.95 41.05 25.40
C ASN A 86 -29.76 40.41 26.80
N ARG A 87 -29.14 41.10 27.77
CA ARG A 87 -29.13 40.67 29.19
C ARG A 87 -30.38 41.09 29.98
N ARG A 88 -31.40 41.66 29.32
CA ARG A 88 -32.69 42.05 29.93
C ARG A 88 -33.87 41.31 29.27
N LYS A 89 -34.18 40.11 29.79
CA LYS A 89 -35.44 39.32 29.77
C LYS A 89 -35.14 37.82 29.60
N GLY A 90 -35.92 36.94 30.24
CA GLY A 90 -35.79 35.48 30.16
C GLY A 90 -37.12 34.74 30.36
N SER A 91 -37.03 33.40 30.50
CA SER A 91 -38.08 32.40 30.86
C SER A 91 -39.28 32.27 29.87
N GLU A 92 -39.81 31.09 29.48
CA GLU A 92 -40.26 29.90 30.24
C GLU A 92 -40.34 28.57 29.40
N LEU A 93 -40.80 27.47 30.02
CA LEU A 93 -41.03 26.06 29.54
C LEU A 93 -42.47 25.61 29.93
N PRO A 94 -43.14 24.56 29.35
CA PRO A 94 -42.85 23.11 29.55
C PRO A 94 -43.27 22.19 28.33
N ALA A 95 -43.89 20.99 28.49
CA ALA A 95 -43.23 19.66 28.54
C ALA A 95 -44.21 18.47 28.18
N ASN A 96 -43.74 17.20 28.29
CA ASN A 96 -44.49 15.88 28.38
C ASN A 96 -45.02 15.17 27.10
N LEU A 97 -45.22 13.82 26.97
CA LEU A 97 -44.78 12.57 27.70
C LEU A 97 -45.11 11.25 26.89
N ARG A 98 -44.20 10.24 26.93
CA ARG A 98 -44.37 8.74 27.01
C ARG A 98 -45.09 7.80 25.98
N GLN A 99 -44.35 6.72 25.63
CA GLN A 99 -44.63 5.25 25.77
C GLN A 99 -44.88 4.30 24.55
N PHE A 100 -44.52 3.02 24.78
CA PHE A 100 -44.31 1.87 23.86
C PHE A 100 -45.38 0.76 24.01
N ARG A 101 -45.57 -0.12 22.98
CA ARG A 101 -45.41 -1.61 23.07
C ARG A 101 -45.61 -2.37 21.71
N PRO A 102 -45.21 -3.67 21.59
CA PRO A 102 -44.96 -4.37 20.31
C PRO A 102 -45.84 -5.63 20.02
N LEU A 103 -45.59 -6.35 18.91
CA LEU A 103 -46.16 -7.67 18.58
C LEU A 103 -45.14 -8.71 18.05
N ARG A 104 -45.60 -9.97 17.87
CA ARG A 104 -44.84 -11.23 18.06
C ARG A 104 -44.45 -12.04 16.79
N ALA A 105 -43.50 -12.94 17.04
CA ALA A 105 -42.97 -14.07 16.26
C ALA A 105 -43.96 -15.08 15.63
N LYS A 106 -43.42 -15.93 14.74
CA LYS A 106 -43.87 -17.33 14.50
C LYS A 106 -42.71 -18.24 14.06
N GLU A 107 -42.77 -19.50 14.49
CA GLU A 107 -41.78 -20.57 14.25
C GLU A 107 -42.14 -21.43 13.02
N LEU A 108 -41.22 -22.26 12.51
CA LEU A 108 -41.47 -23.70 12.26
C LEU A 108 -40.21 -24.52 11.91
N GLN A 109 -40.30 -25.82 12.20
CA GLN A 109 -39.23 -26.80 12.46
C GLN A 109 -38.53 -27.45 11.24
N CYS A 110 -37.40 -28.12 11.52
CA CYS A 110 -36.70 -29.05 10.64
C CYS A 110 -37.30 -30.46 10.61
N SER A 111 -36.98 -31.25 9.57
CA SER A 111 -37.00 -32.72 9.59
C SER A 111 -35.84 -33.30 8.75
N ALA A 112 -35.54 -34.59 8.90
CA ALA A 112 -34.27 -35.21 8.47
C ALA A 112 -34.46 -36.37 7.46
N SER A 113 -33.38 -36.80 6.77
CA SER A 113 -32.88 -38.21 6.70
C SER A 113 -32.06 -38.60 5.43
N SER A 114 -30.93 -39.28 5.71
CA SER A 114 -30.30 -40.46 5.06
C SER A 114 -30.06 -40.63 3.53
N THR A 115 -28.77 -40.85 3.22
CA THR A 115 -28.16 -41.94 2.38
C THR A 115 -28.48 -42.11 0.87
N ASN A 116 -27.46 -41.94 -0.01
CA ASN A 116 -26.68 -43.04 -0.63
C ASN A 116 -25.78 -42.58 -1.81
N HIS A 117 -24.61 -43.23 -1.98
CA HIS A 117 -23.76 -43.16 -3.18
C HIS A 117 -24.20 -44.24 -4.21
N PRO A 118 -23.93 -44.06 -5.53
CA PRO A 118 -22.70 -44.64 -6.10
C PRO A 118 -22.02 -43.85 -7.27
N THR A 119 -20.69 -43.96 -7.29
CA THR A 119 -19.78 -44.18 -8.43
C THR A 119 -20.08 -43.60 -9.83
N LEU A 120 -19.20 -42.70 -10.31
CA LEU A 120 -18.84 -42.58 -11.73
C LEU A 120 -17.31 -42.38 -11.90
N LEU A 121 -16.76 -42.98 -12.97
CA LEU A 121 -15.32 -43.03 -13.26
C LEU A 121 -14.79 -41.72 -13.90
N PRO A 122 -13.53 -41.32 -13.64
CA PRO A 122 -12.92 -40.17 -14.30
C PRO A 122 -12.43 -40.47 -15.71
N LEU A 123 -12.49 -39.46 -16.57
CA LEU A 123 -11.93 -39.43 -17.92
C LEU A 123 -10.38 -39.50 -17.89
N PRO A 124 -9.71 -39.98 -18.95
CA PRO A 124 -8.29 -40.32 -18.89
C PRO A 124 -7.37 -39.10 -18.77
N VAL A 125 -6.62 -39.05 -17.67
CA VAL A 125 -5.44 -38.19 -17.52
C VAL A 125 -4.36 -38.63 -18.51
N ARG A 126 -3.78 -37.69 -19.27
CA ARG A 126 -2.59 -37.97 -20.09
C ARG A 126 -1.46 -38.48 -19.19
N LYS A 127 -1.05 -39.74 -19.37
CA LYS A 127 0.13 -40.29 -18.69
C LYS A 127 1.38 -39.49 -19.08
N LYS A 128 2.20 -39.11 -18.10
CA LYS A 128 3.58 -38.67 -18.35
C LYS A 128 4.36 -39.87 -18.86
N THR A 129 4.77 -39.86 -20.13
CA THR A 129 5.64 -40.88 -20.71
C THR A 129 7.00 -40.81 -20.03
N THR A 130 7.45 -41.89 -19.42
CA THR A 130 8.76 -41.98 -18.79
C THR A 130 9.86 -42.29 -19.82
N VAL A 131 11.11 -41.94 -19.51
CA VAL A 131 12.28 -42.26 -20.37
C VAL A 131 12.36 -43.77 -20.64
N SER A 132 11.96 -44.60 -19.67
CA SER A 132 11.85 -46.07 -19.82
C SER A 132 10.84 -46.49 -20.91
N GLU A 133 9.68 -45.84 -20.97
CA GLU A 133 8.65 -46.12 -21.99
C GLU A 133 9.11 -45.68 -23.39
N LEU A 134 9.82 -44.55 -23.51
CA LEU A 134 10.44 -44.11 -24.77
C LEU A 134 11.52 -45.08 -25.27
N VAL A 135 12.37 -45.59 -24.37
CA VAL A 135 13.36 -46.63 -24.69
C VAL A 135 12.69 -47.95 -25.10
N THR A 136 11.54 -48.29 -24.50
CA THR A 136 10.79 -49.52 -24.80
C THR A 136 10.03 -49.43 -26.13
N ALA A 137 9.44 -48.28 -26.45
CA ALA A 137 8.75 -48.06 -27.73
C ALA A 137 9.71 -48.13 -28.93
N ALA A 138 10.97 -47.70 -28.76
CA ALA A 138 12.00 -47.80 -29.79
C ALA A 138 12.38 -49.24 -30.16
N ALA A 139 12.08 -50.23 -29.31
CA ALA A 139 12.41 -51.63 -29.55
C ALA A 139 11.39 -52.40 -30.42
N GLN A 140 10.23 -51.81 -30.76
CA GLN A 140 9.14 -52.48 -31.47
C GLN A 140 9.01 -52.13 -32.96
N PHE A 141 9.85 -51.25 -33.49
CA PHE A 141 9.81 -50.88 -34.92
C PHE A 141 10.68 -51.79 -35.79
N ARG A 142 10.16 -52.16 -36.97
CA ARG A 142 10.85 -53.02 -37.94
C ARG A 142 12.22 -52.46 -38.35
N PRO A 143 13.20 -53.32 -38.66
CA PRO A 143 14.54 -52.88 -39.03
C PRO A 143 14.54 -52.11 -40.35
N LEU A 144 15.22 -50.96 -40.35
CA LEU A 144 15.75 -50.33 -41.55
C LEU A 144 16.94 -51.16 -42.09
N PRO A 145 17.32 -51.04 -43.38
CA PRO A 145 18.25 -51.97 -44.02
C PRO A 145 19.62 -52.05 -43.33
N ARG A 146 20.17 -53.27 -43.28
CA ARG A 146 21.28 -53.81 -42.45
C ARG A 146 22.64 -53.07 -42.43
N ASN A 147 22.79 -51.90 -43.03
CA ASN A 147 24.09 -51.24 -43.19
C ASN A 147 24.45 -50.20 -42.10
N PHE A 148 23.68 -50.07 -41.02
CA PHE A 148 23.89 -49.04 -39.98
C PHE A 148 23.87 -49.51 -38.52
N GLU A 149 23.69 -50.80 -38.24
CA GLU A 149 23.44 -51.29 -36.87
C GLU A 149 24.70 -51.42 -35.98
N ASN A 150 25.92 -51.43 -36.54
CA ASN A 150 27.14 -51.79 -35.79
C ASN A 150 28.36 -50.85 -35.93
N THR A 151 28.20 -49.64 -36.47
CA THR A 151 29.34 -48.70 -36.60
C THR A 151 29.45 -47.79 -35.38
N PRO A 152 30.54 -47.85 -34.57
CA PRO A 152 30.79 -46.83 -33.57
C PRO A 152 31.03 -45.48 -34.25
N ILE A 153 30.58 -44.38 -33.63
CA ILE A 153 30.88 -43.03 -34.12
C ILE A 153 32.41 -42.83 -34.03
N GLN A 154 33.07 -42.97 -35.18
CA GLN A 154 34.49 -42.69 -35.41
C GLN A 154 34.69 -41.16 -35.57
N PRO A 155 35.86 -40.61 -35.20
CA PRO A 155 36.14 -39.18 -35.23
C PRO A 155 36.44 -38.68 -36.65
N VAL A 156 35.48 -38.79 -37.57
CA VAL A 156 35.55 -38.14 -38.89
C VAL A 156 34.82 -36.81 -38.82
N GLN A 157 35.62 -35.75 -38.68
CA GLN A 157 35.18 -34.37 -38.53
C GLN A 157 34.37 -33.87 -39.75
N LYS A 158 33.53 -32.86 -39.52
CA LYS A 158 32.79 -32.03 -40.49
C LYS A 158 31.58 -32.64 -41.24
N SER A 159 31.59 -33.90 -41.70
CA SER A 159 30.51 -34.37 -42.61
C SER A 159 29.15 -34.57 -41.95
N ALA A 160 29.07 -35.21 -40.77
CA ALA A 160 27.80 -35.48 -40.09
C ALA A 160 27.13 -34.21 -39.55
N ALA A 161 27.92 -33.25 -39.06
CA ALA A 161 27.44 -31.94 -38.63
C ALA A 161 26.86 -31.15 -39.81
N ALA A 162 27.60 -31.07 -40.92
CA ALA A 162 27.13 -30.40 -42.14
C ALA A 162 25.86 -31.06 -42.70
N PHE A 163 25.79 -32.40 -42.73
CA PHE A 163 24.61 -33.14 -43.17
C PHE A 163 23.38 -32.89 -42.28
N ALA A 164 23.54 -32.88 -40.95
CA ALA A 164 22.46 -32.54 -40.03
C ALA A 164 22.01 -31.07 -40.19
N LEU A 165 22.96 -30.14 -40.40
CA LEU A 165 22.70 -28.73 -40.68
C LEU A 165 21.97 -28.50 -42.01
N ASP A 166 22.34 -29.21 -43.08
CA ASP A 166 21.67 -29.11 -44.37
C ASP A 166 20.29 -29.80 -44.36
N MET A 167 20.12 -30.89 -43.59
CA MET A 167 18.79 -31.48 -43.33
C MET A 167 17.89 -30.53 -42.51
N LEU A 168 18.45 -29.83 -41.52
CA LEU A 168 17.76 -28.77 -40.76
C LEU A 168 17.34 -27.59 -41.65
N ARG A 169 18.20 -27.18 -42.60
CA ARG A 169 17.90 -26.15 -43.61
C ARG A 169 16.85 -26.61 -44.65
N ALA A 170 16.79 -27.90 -44.96
CA ALA A 170 15.88 -28.47 -45.95
C ALA A 170 14.42 -28.61 -45.46
N GLY A 171 14.16 -28.44 -44.16
CA GLY A 171 12.80 -28.28 -43.62
C GLY A 171 11.89 -29.51 -43.71
N GLN A 172 12.42 -30.71 -43.95
CA GLN A 172 11.62 -31.95 -44.08
C GLN A 172 12.09 -33.06 -43.14
N ASN A 173 11.11 -33.76 -42.53
CA ASN A 173 11.21 -34.84 -41.53
C ASN A 173 11.68 -34.45 -40.12
N SER A 174 10.77 -33.86 -39.34
CA SER A 174 10.88 -33.72 -37.87
C SER A 174 11.21 -35.05 -37.16
N VAL A 175 10.63 -36.17 -37.62
CA VAL A 175 10.84 -37.52 -37.05
C VAL A 175 12.31 -37.96 -37.12
N TRP A 176 13.02 -37.63 -38.21
CA TRP A 176 14.44 -38.00 -38.34
C TRP A 176 15.32 -37.18 -37.39
N LEU A 177 15.04 -35.88 -37.28
CA LEU A 177 15.72 -35.01 -36.34
C LEU A 177 15.47 -35.46 -34.89
N GLU A 178 14.24 -35.80 -34.53
CA GLU A 178 13.89 -36.32 -33.20
C GLU A 178 14.69 -37.59 -32.86
N GLN A 179 14.73 -38.56 -33.78
CA GLN A 179 15.53 -39.78 -33.63
C GLN A 179 17.03 -39.51 -33.50
N PHE A 180 17.57 -38.56 -34.26
CA PHE A 180 18.97 -38.14 -34.17
C PHE A 180 19.31 -37.53 -32.81
N LEU A 181 18.47 -36.61 -32.32
CA LEU A 181 18.66 -35.96 -31.02
C LEU A 181 18.52 -36.97 -29.86
N LEU A 182 17.56 -37.89 -29.92
CA LEU A 182 17.44 -39.02 -28.98
C LEU A 182 18.69 -39.91 -28.99
N ARG A 183 19.28 -40.16 -30.15
CA ARG A 183 20.53 -40.93 -30.27
C ARG A 183 21.70 -40.21 -29.60
N LEU A 184 21.78 -38.88 -29.64
CA LEU A 184 22.79 -38.11 -28.89
C LEU A 184 22.61 -38.25 -27.38
N VAL A 185 21.38 -38.10 -26.86
CA VAL A 185 21.07 -38.30 -25.44
C VAL A 185 21.44 -39.72 -25.00
N ARG A 186 21.08 -40.74 -25.77
CA ARG A 186 21.47 -42.14 -25.49
C ARG A 186 22.99 -42.34 -25.50
N THR A 187 23.67 -41.82 -26.52
CA THR A 187 25.14 -41.94 -26.64
C THR A 187 25.87 -41.28 -25.48
N TRP A 188 25.32 -40.20 -24.90
CA TRP A 188 25.85 -39.59 -23.68
C TRP A 188 25.73 -40.50 -22.45
N PHE A 189 24.62 -41.23 -22.29
CA PHE A 189 24.49 -42.21 -21.21
C PHE A 189 25.47 -43.38 -21.34
N ASP A 190 25.76 -43.80 -22.58
CA ASP A 190 26.75 -44.85 -22.89
C ASP A 190 28.22 -44.38 -22.75
N ARG A 191 28.49 -43.10 -23.09
CA ARG A 191 29.85 -42.49 -23.12
C ARG A 191 29.96 -41.28 -22.17
N ARG A 192 29.52 -41.42 -20.92
CA ARG A 192 29.59 -40.35 -19.92
C ARG A 192 31.01 -39.78 -19.83
N LYS A 193 31.13 -38.45 -19.78
CA LYS A 193 32.39 -37.68 -19.73
C LYS A 193 33.21 -37.58 -21.03
N ASP A 194 32.68 -38.00 -22.19
CA ASP A 194 33.32 -37.71 -23.49
C ASP A 194 33.24 -36.21 -23.83
N ALA A 195 34.39 -35.51 -23.72
CA ALA A 195 34.49 -34.08 -23.99
C ALA A 195 34.23 -33.71 -25.48
N THR A 196 34.52 -34.64 -26.40
CA THR A 196 34.27 -34.44 -27.84
C THR A 196 32.77 -34.47 -28.12
N LEU A 197 32.06 -35.42 -27.50
CA LEU A 197 30.61 -35.50 -27.55
C LEU A 197 29.96 -34.27 -26.90
N LEU A 198 30.49 -33.77 -25.79
CA LEU A 198 29.98 -32.56 -25.13
C LEU A 198 30.12 -31.31 -26.02
N ALA A 199 31.29 -31.12 -26.65
CA ALA A 199 31.50 -30.04 -27.62
C ALA A 199 30.58 -30.17 -28.85
N TYR A 200 30.34 -31.39 -29.32
CA TYR A 200 29.40 -31.67 -30.40
C TYR A 200 27.95 -31.32 -30.02
N ILE A 201 27.49 -31.68 -28.82
CA ILE A 201 26.14 -31.34 -28.34
C ILE A 201 25.96 -29.83 -28.22
N LYS A 202 26.96 -29.10 -27.68
CA LYS A 202 26.95 -27.63 -27.66
C LYS A 202 26.76 -27.04 -29.05
N HIS A 203 27.54 -27.51 -30.02
CA HIS A 203 27.43 -27.05 -31.40
C HIS A 203 26.06 -27.37 -32.03
N VAL A 204 25.49 -28.56 -31.77
CA VAL A 204 24.13 -28.89 -32.26
C VAL A 204 23.08 -27.93 -31.70
N LEU A 205 23.16 -27.55 -30.41
CA LEU A 205 22.23 -26.60 -29.79
C LEU A 205 22.27 -25.20 -30.43
N GLU A 206 23.41 -24.75 -30.96
CA GLU A 206 23.55 -23.45 -31.65
C GLU A 206 22.74 -23.36 -32.96
N PHE A 207 22.43 -24.50 -33.59
CA PHE A 207 21.80 -24.55 -34.92
C PHE A 207 20.42 -25.22 -34.93
N LEU A 208 19.85 -25.56 -33.77
CA LEU A 208 18.48 -26.05 -33.70
C LEU A 208 17.48 -24.91 -34.01
N PRO A 209 16.50 -25.13 -34.91
CA PRO A 209 15.47 -24.15 -35.22
C PRO A 209 14.47 -24.00 -34.07
N GLU A 210 13.90 -22.80 -33.93
CA GLU A 210 13.07 -22.40 -32.78
C GLU A 210 11.85 -23.33 -32.55
N THR A 211 11.35 -23.96 -33.62
CA THR A 211 10.24 -24.93 -33.60
C THR A 211 10.54 -26.17 -32.76
N VAL A 212 11.80 -26.62 -32.68
CA VAL A 212 12.20 -27.85 -31.97
C VAL A 212 12.07 -27.68 -30.47
N TYR A 213 12.52 -26.53 -29.94
CA TYR A 213 12.45 -26.23 -28.50
C TYR A 213 11.01 -26.16 -27.99
N ARG A 214 10.06 -25.71 -28.83
CA ARG A 214 8.63 -25.64 -28.49
C ARG A 214 7.90 -26.98 -28.58
N GLN A 215 8.43 -27.95 -29.34
CA GLN A 215 7.73 -29.21 -29.63
C GLN A 215 8.26 -30.42 -28.85
N HIS A 216 9.55 -30.47 -28.52
CA HIS A 216 10.18 -31.66 -27.91
C HIS A 216 11.11 -31.32 -26.74
N ASP A 217 11.01 -32.09 -25.66
CA ASP A 217 11.83 -31.95 -24.45
C ASP A 217 13.32 -32.26 -24.70
N ILE A 218 13.65 -32.90 -25.83
CA ILE A 218 14.99 -33.40 -26.16
C ILE A 218 16.03 -32.27 -26.29
N ALA A 219 15.64 -31.10 -26.81
CA ALA A 219 16.54 -29.93 -26.84
C ALA A 219 16.90 -29.47 -25.41
N SER A 220 15.96 -29.57 -24.47
CA SER A 220 16.16 -29.23 -23.06
C SER A 220 17.02 -30.28 -22.34
N LEU A 221 16.83 -31.57 -22.65
CA LEU A 221 17.71 -32.66 -22.19
C LEU A 221 19.16 -32.45 -22.67
N LEU A 222 19.36 -32.11 -23.95
CA LEU A 222 20.68 -31.81 -24.52
C LEU A 222 21.31 -30.56 -23.91
N TYR A 223 20.52 -29.51 -23.62
CA TYR A 223 20.99 -28.34 -22.89
C TYR A 223 21.47 -28.69 -21.47
N GLY A 224 20.72 -29.52 -20.74
CA GLY A 224 21.11 -30.05 -19.43
C GLY A 224 22.42 -30.86 -19.46
N ILE A 225 22.70 -31.57 -20.55
CA ILE A 225 24.01 -32.23 -20.78
C ILE A 225 25.10 -31.18 -21.02
N ALA A 226 24.89 -30.29 -21.98
CA ALA A 226 25.88 -29.32 -22.45
C ALA A 226 26.34 -28.33 -21.36
N HIS A 227 25.43 -27.92 -20.49
CA HIS A 227 25.64 -26.85 -19.50
C HIS A 227 25.60 -27.35 -18.05
N ARG A 228 25.75 -28.66 -17.81
CA ARG A 228 25.60 -29.29 -16.49
C ARG A 228 26.37 -28.61 -15.36
N ASP A 229 27.64 -28.27 -15.58
CA ASP A 229 28.48 -27.64 -14.56
C ASP A 229 28.07 -26.19 -14.26
N MET A 230 27.58 -25.48 -15.27
CA MET A 230 27.06 -24.11 -15.16
C MET A 230 25.73 -24.09 -14.41
N LEU A 231 24.85 -25.06 -14.68
CA LEU A 231 23.59 -25.27 -13.95
C LEU A 231 23.83 -25.64 -12.48
N ARG A 232 24.92 -26.38 -12.18
CA ARG A 232 25.34 -26.66 -10.80
C ARG A 232 25.91 -25.45 -10.06
N GLN A 233 26.26 -24.37 -10.77
CA GLN A 233 26.77 -23.11 -10.20
C GLN A 233 25.68 -22.05 -10.07
N GLY A 234 24.42 -22.38 -10.35
CA GLY A 234 23.28 -21.48 -10.15
C GLY A 234 22.92 -20.62 -11.35
N ALA A 235 22.91 -21.20 -12.56
CA ALA A 235 22.66 -20.44 -13.79
C ALA A 235 21.17 -20.31 -14.17
N VAL A 236 20.84 -19.21 -14.85
CA VAL A 236 19.53 -18.98 -15.46
C VAL A 236 19.32 -19.95 -16.63
N ILE A 237 18.14 -20.58 -16.70
CA ILE A 237 17.71 -21.40 -17.82
C ILE A 237 17.03 -20.48 -18.86
N PRO A 238 17.53 -20.43 -20.12
CA PRO A 238 16.91 -19.61 -21.15
C PRO A 238 15.46 -20.04 -21.42
N PRO A 239 14.52 -19.09 -21.64
CA PRO A 239 13.07 -19.36 -21.63
C PRO A 239 12.57 -20.29 -22.75
N GLN A 240 13.39 -20.53 -23.78
CA GLN A 240 13.10 -21.53 -24.82
C GLN A 240 13.25 -22.98 -24.33
N PHE A 241 13.97 -23.24 -23.24
CA PHE A 241 14.14 -24.59 -22.68
C PHE A 241 13.14 -24.86 -21.56
N ARG A 242 12.64 -26.10 -21.48
CA ARG A 242 11.72 -26.54 -20.43
C ARG A 242 12.50 -26.93 -19.17
N PRO A 243 12.37 -26.19 -18.05
CA PRO A 243 13.21 -26.40 -16.87
C PRO A 243 13.17 -27.82 -16.32
N GLU A 244 12.01 -28.49 -16.31
CA GLU A 244 11.87 -29.86 -15.80
C GLU A 244 12.69 -30.88 -16.61
N ALA A 245 12.78 -30.67 -17.92
CA ALA A 245 13.55 -31.54 -18.80
C ALA A 245 15.06 -31.28 -18.69
N VAL A 246 15.48 -30.02 -18.48
CA VAL A 246 16.87 -29.70 -18.13
C VAL A 246 17.27 -30.40 -16.81
N LEU A 247 16.40 -30.29 -15.81
CA LEU A 247 16.64 -30.79 -14.45
C LEU A 247 16.81 -32.32 -14.39
N GLN A 248 16.06 -33.07 -15.22
CA GLN A 248 16.13 -34.54 -15.31
C GLN A 248 17.53 -35.10 -15.63
N ILE A 249 18.41 -34.32 -16.30
CA ILE A 249 19.79 -34.75 -16.60
C ILE A 249 20.84 -33.93 -15.82
N ALA A 250 20.55 -32.67 -15.49
CA ALA A 250 21.49 -31.84 -14.76
C ALA A 250 21.78 -32.39 -13.34
N GLN A 251 20.75 -32.87 -12.64
CA GLN A 251 20.84 -33.36 -11.27
C GLN A 251 21.73 -34.62 -11.10
N GLU A 252 22.20 -34.84 -9.87
CA GLU A 252 22.55 -36.17 -9.34
C GLU A 252 21.56 -36.56 -8.23
N PRO A 253 21.09 -37.81 -8.21
CA PRO A 253 20.27 -38.31 -7.11
C PRO A 253 21.11 -38.42 -5.83
N LEU A 254 20.66 -37.77 -4.77
CA LEU A 254 21.23 -37.83 -3.43
C LEU A 254 20.28 -38.61 -2.49
N PRO A 255 20.77 -39.15 -1.36
CA PRO A 255 19.88 -39.64 -0.32
C PRO A 255 18.92 -38.54 0.14
N SER A 256 17.66 -38.87 0.44
CA SER A 256 16.71 -37.90 0.99
C SER A 256 17.23 -37.40 2.33
N LEU A 257 17.48 -36.11 2.44
CA LEU A 257 17.90 -35.44 3.67
C LEU A 257 16.86 -34.38 4.08
N PRO A 258 16.66 -34.16 5.39
CA PRO A 258 15.80 -33.09 5.87
C PRO A 258 16.51 -31.74 5.79
N TRP A 259 15.84 -30.77 5.18
CA TRP A 259 16.27 -29.38 5.03
C TRP A 259 15.29 -28.41 5.68
N LEU A 260 15.79 -27.26 6.10
CA LEU A 260 15.02 -26.17 6.65
C LEU A 260 15.17 -24.94 5.75
N LEU A 261 14.04 -24.30 5.46
CA LEU A 261 13.98 -23.03 4.78
C LEU A 261 13.84 -21.93 5.84
N ILE A 262 14.82 -21.03 5.95
CA ILE A 262 14.88 -20.00 7.00
C ILE A 262 15.03 -18.61 6.39
N GLN A 263 14.22 -17.64 6.84
CA GLN A 263 14.39 -16.22 6.54
C GLN A 263 15.29 -15.56 7.59
N GLU A 264 16.40 -14.94 7.21
CA GLU A 264 17.17 -14.05 8.09
C GLU A 264 17.19 -12.64 7.51
N GLY A 265 16.56 -11.70 8.22
CA GLY A 265 16.33 -10.34 7.72
C GLY A 265 15.38 -10.34 6.53
N GLU A 266 15.87 -9.86 5.39
CA GLU A 266 15.14 -9.82 4.12
C GLU A 266 15.56 -10.94 3.17
N GLU A 267 16.52 -11.80 3.54
CA GLU A 267 17.01 -12.92 2.73
C GLU A 267 16.44 -14.28 3.18
N ILE A 268 16.37 -15.24 2.26
CA ILE A 268 15.94 -16.63 2.53
C ILE A 268 17.08 -17.60 2.23
N PHE A 269 17.34 -18.50 3.18
CA PHE A 269 18.40 -19.50 3.16
C PHE A 269 17.86 -20.94 3.24
N LEU A 270 18.58 -21.86 2.61
CA LEU A 270 18.39 -23.30 2.73
C LEU A 270 19.46 -23.89 3.68
N ILE A 271 19.06 -24.69 4.68
CA ILE A 271 19.95 -25.20 5.74
C ILE A 271 19.73 -26.71 5.95
N ASN A 272 20.80 -27.49 6.00
CA ASN A 272 20.75 -28.94 6.22
C ASN A 272 20.44 -29.24 7.70
N SER A 273 19.34 -29.93 7.99
CA SER A 273 18.84 -30.14 9.36
C SER A 273 19.74 -30.99 10.29
N PRO A 274 20.50 -32.02 9.85
CA PRO A 274 21.39 -32.77 10.74
C PRO A 274 22.68 -32.03 11.12
N GLU A 275 22.99 -30.87 10.54
CA GLU A 275 24.08 -30.02 11.03
C GLU A 275 23.65 -29.33 12.34
N THR A 276 24.29 -29.74 13.42
CA THR A 276 24.00 -29.39 14.82
C THR A 276 23.68 -27.91 15.07
N GLY A 277 22.56 -27.65 15.76
CA GLY A 277 22.30 -26.33 16.36
C GLY A 277 20.98 -25.65 16.00
N ILE A 278 19.94 -26.39 15.60
CA ILE A 278 18.64 -25.85 15.13
C ILE A 278 17.97 -24.83 16.09
N CYS A 279 18.31 -24.83 17.39
CA CYS A 279 17.84 -23.86 18.40
C CYS A 279 18.68 -22.58 18.53
N LEU A 280 19.83 -22.49 17.85
CA LEU A 280 20.75 -21.35 17.84
C LEU A 280 20.74 -20.59 16.50
N LEU A 281 20.06 -21.12 15.48
CA LEU A 281 19.88 -20.45 14.19
C LEU A 281 19.09 -19.15 14.38
N LYS A 282 19.65 -18.05 13.89
CA LYS A 282 18.91 -16.80 13.70
C LYS A 282 17.93 -16.95 12.53
N GLY A 283 16.83 -16.20 12.58
CA GLY A 283 15.83 -16.18 11.51
C GLY A 283 14.59 -17.04 11.75
N SER A 284 13.62 -16.88 10.85
CA SER A 284 12.28 -17.46 10.90
C SER A 284 12.18 -18.72 10.05
N ARG A 285 11.74 -19.83 10.61
CA ARG A 285 11.52 -21.07 9.84
C ARG A 285 10.27 -20.93 8.96
N ILE A 286 10.46 -20.97 7.65
CA ILE A 286 9.37 -20.91 6.66
C ILE A 286 8.76 -22.30 6.48
N ALA A 287 9.60 -23.30 6.18
CA ALA A 287 9.20 -24.68 5.86
C ALA A 287 10.30 -25.69 6.26
N ALA A 288 9.90 -26.95 6.39
CA ALA A 288 10.80 -28.11 6.40
C ALA A 288 10.57 -28.93 5.13
N LEU A 289 11.63 -29.43 4.52
CA LEU A 289 11.63 -30.09 3.21
C LEU A 289 12.43 -31.39 3.28
N GLU A 290 12.05 -32.38 2.48
CA GLU A 290 12.88 -33.55 2.20
C GLU A 290 13.43 -33.43 0.78
N LEU A 291 14.75 -33.28 0.64
CA LEU A 291 15.39 -33.11 -0.67
C LEU A 291 16.36 -34.27 -0.94
N SER A 292 16.21 -34.85 -2.14
CA SER A 292 16.99 -35.98 -2.67
C SER A 292 17.77 -35.61 -3.95
N ALA A 293 18.04 -34.33 -4.15
CA ALA A 293 18.73 -33.79 -5.31
C ALA A 293 19.74 -32.70 -4.92
N ASP A 294 20.73 -32.50 -5.78
CA ASP A 294 21.81 -31.50 -5.66
C ASP A 294 21.46 -30.11 -6.23
N ILE A 295 20.36 -30.00 -6.99
CA ILE A 295 19.91 -28.77 -7.66
C ILE A 295 18.39 -28.61 -7.49
N LEU A 296 17.91 -27.39 -7.22
CA LEU A 296 16.50 -26.98 -7.30
C LEU A 296 16.29 -26.04 -8.49
N LEU A 297 15.04 -25.86 -8.90
CA LEU A 297 14.63 -24.73 -9.73
C LEU A 297 14.03 -23.64 -8.83
N LEU A 298 14.50 -22.41 -8.99
CA LEU A 298 13.86 -21.21 -8.45
C LEU A 298 13.21 -20.46 -9.60
N HIS A 299 11.91 -20.19 -9.46
CA HIS A 299 11.13 -19.46 -10.46
C HIS A 299 10.72 -18.12 -9.88
N ARG A 300 11.10 -17.03 -10.56
CA ARG A 300 10.96 -15.65 -10.11
C ARG A 300 10.77 -14.74 -11.31
N ASP A 301 9.80 -13.82 -11.26
CA ASP A 301 9.58 -12.74 -12.24
C ASP A 301 9.57 -13.19 -13.72
N GLY A 302 9.04 -14.40 -13.98
CA GLY A 302 9.01 -15.02 -15.31
C GLY A 302 10.32 -15.69 -15.77
N GLN A 303 11.40 -15.57 -14.99
CA GLN A 303 12.65 -16.29 -15.18
C GLN A 303 12.68 -17.58 -14.37
N THR A 304 13.60 -18.49 -14.73
CA THR A 304 13.86 -19.72 -13.98
C THR A 304 15.36 -19.94 -13.91
N GLU A 305 15.87 -20.10 -12.69
CA GLU A 305 17.28 -20.37 -12.44
C GLU A 305 17.44 -21.68 -11.66
N THR A 306 18.57 -22.34 -11.86
CA THR A 306 18.98 -23.44 -11.01
C THR A 306 19.56 -22.90 -9.70
N VAL A 307 19.39 -23.63 -8.60
CA VAL A 307 19.98 -23.30 -7.30
C VAL A 307 20.65 -24.54 -6.72
N PRO A 308 21.94 -24.50 -6.33
CA PRO A 308 22.61 -25.64 -5.71
C PRO A 308 22.09 -25.92 -4.30
N VAL A 309 21.93 -27.19 -3.94
CA VAL A 309 21.44 -27.59 -2.62
C VAL A 309 22.62 -27.68 -1.64
N GLN A 310 22.86 -26.57 -0.91
CA GLN A 310 23.96 -26.42 0.04
C GLN A 310 23.47 -25.73 1.33
N THR A 311 24.09 -26.02 2.48
CA THR A 311 23.80 -25.30 3.74
C THR A 311 24.20 -23.83 3.61
N TRP A 312 23.33 -22.93 4.05
CA TRP A 312 23.45 -21.48 3.92
C TRP A 312 23.44 -20.98 2.46
N GLN A 313 22.89 -21.76 1.53
CA GLN A 313 22.59 -21.24 0.20
C GLN A 313 21.50 -20.18 0.30
N ALA A 314 21.85 -18.94 -0.08
CA ALA A 314 20.87 -17.87 -0.30
C ALA A 314 20.02 -18.20 -1.53
N LEU A 315 18.72 -17.95 -1.43
CA LEU A 315 17.73 -18.22 -2.47
C LEU A 315 17.25 -16.92 -3.11
N CYS A 316 16.76 -15.98 -2.30
CA CYS A 316 16.28 -14.68 -2.75
C CYS A 316 16.04 -13.72 -1.58
N ALA A 317 16.04 -12.43 -1.91
CA ALA A 317 15.51 -11.38 -1.06
C ALA A 317 13.97 -11.31 -1.17
N LEU A 318 13.32 -10.87 -0.08
CA LEU A 318 11.87 -10.72 0.04
C LEU A 318 11.29 -9.50 -0.68
N ASN A 319 12.12 -8.47 -0.89
CA ASN A 319 11.72 -7.23 -1.56
C ASN A 319 11.66 -7.37 -3.09
N ASP A 320 12.03 -8.55 -3.59
CA ASP A 320 12.62 -8.73 -4.91
C ASP A 320 11.69 -9.49 -5.88
N ALA A 321 10.59 -10.08 -5.38
CA ALA A 321 9.63 -10.85 -6.18
C ALA A 321 8.22 -10.84 -5.56
N GLU A 322 7.19 -10.56 -6.37
CA GLU A 322 5.78 -10.64 -5.91
C GLU A 322 5.30 -12.09 -5.74
N ASN A 323 5.85 -13.02 -6.52
CA ASN A 323 5.56 -14.44 -6.45
C ASN A 323 6.79 -15.24 -6.87
N PHE A 324 7.35 -16.06 -5.98
CA PHE A 324 8.36 -17.04 -6.34
C PHE A 324 8.02 -18.42 -5.77
N TYR A 325 8.61 -19.46 -6.36
CA TYR A 325 8.45 -20.83 -5.89
C TYR A 325 9.69 -21.66 -6.18
N LEU A 326 9.94 -22.63 -5.30
CA LEU A 326 10.96 -23.67 -5.49
C LEU A 326 10.30 -24.89 -6.16
N GLN A 327 10.99 -25.55 -7.08
CA GLN A 327 10.50 -26.73 -7.77
C GLN A 327 11.58 -27.82 -7.84
N THR A 328 11.19 -29.04 -7.48
CA THR A 328 11.95 -30.28 -7.71
C THR A 328 11.34 -31.02 -8.92
N LEU A 329 11.82 -32.23 -9.24
CA LEU A 329 11.17 -33.08 -10.25
C LEU A 329 9.77 -33.57 -9.84
N THR A 330 9.47 -33.59 -8.53
CA THR A 330 8.26 -34.20 -7.96
C THR A 330 7.34 -33.20 -7.26
N GLU A 331 7.87 -32.08 -6.77
CA GLU A 331 7.19 -31.15 -5.88
C GLU A 331 7.40 -29.70 -6.30
N LYS A 332 6.46 -28.84 -5.88
CA LYS A 332 6.48 -27.41 -6.14
C LYS A 332 6.01 -26.67 -4.89
N LEU A 333 6.92 -25.93 -4.27
CA LEU A 333 6.71 -25.19 -3.04
C LEU A 333 6.50 -23.71 -3.38
N HIS A 334 5.25 -23.27 -3.35
CA HIS A 334 4.91 -21.85 -3.40
C HIS A 334 5.27 -21.18 -2.08
N ILE A 335 6.11 -20.14 -2.15
CA ILE A 335 6.51 -19.35 -0.99
C ILE A 335 5.86 -17.97 -1.13
N HIS A 336 4.75 -17.78 -0.43
CA HIS A 336 4.14 -16.46 -0.33
C HIS A 336 4.94 -15.62 0.66
N THR A 337 5.58 -14.57 0.16
CA THR A 337 6.33 -13.63 0.97
C THR A 337 5.38 -12.85 1.88
N CYS A 338 5.61 -12.90 3.19
CA CYS A 338 5.00 -11.93 4.08
C CYS A 338 5.88 -10.68 4.05
N ALA A 339 5.50 -9.69 3.24
CA ALA A 339 6.17 -8.40 3.22
C ALA A 339 6.16 -7.80 4.64
N ARG A 340 7.34 -7.38 5.12
CA ARG A 340 7.48 -6.70 6.41
C ARG A 340 6.72 -5.37 6.36
N PRO A 341 5.70 -5.14 7.21
CA PRO A 341 5.05 -3.84 7.31
C PRO A 341 6.10 -2.74 7.58
N THR A 342 5.94 -1.54 7.02
CA THR A 342 7.02 -0.54 7.10
C THR A 342 7.29 -0.05 8.53
N TRP A 343 6.26 -0.12 9.39
CA TRP A 343 6.37 0.12 10.83
C TRP A 343 7.09 -0.98 11.62
N ALA A 344 7.22 -2.18 11.05
CA ALA A 344 7.79 -3.33 11.73
C ALA A 344 9.31 -3.29 11.61
N THR A 345 10.01 -3.23 12.74
CA THR A 345 11.48 -3.30 12.78
C THR A 345 12.00 -4.70 12.45
N MET A 346 11.16 -5.73 12.62
CA MET A 346 11.45 -7.13 12.27
C MET A 346 10.14 -7.91 12.05
N ILE A 347 10.16 -8.90 11.15
CA ILE A 347 9.21 -10.03 11.18
C ILE A 347 9.93 -11.28 11.70
N GLY A 348 9.22 -12.04 12.52
CA GLY A 348 9.67 -13.30 13.09
C GLY A 348 8.60 -14.40 12.99
N ARG A 349 8.98 -15.66 13.11
CA ARG A 349 8.04 -16.78 13.28
C ARG A 349 8.52 -17.73 14.37
N ASN A 350 7.63 -18.08 15.30
CA ASN A 350 7.89 -19.08 16.32
C ASN A 350 7.24 -20.44 15.95
N SER A 351 7.28 -21.42 16.85
CA SER A 351 6.73 -22.78 16.60
C SER A 351 5.20 -22.85 16.47
N ARG A 352 4.48 -21.74 16.62
CA ARG A 352 3.01 -21.66 16.54
C ARG A 352 2.52 -20.52 15.65
N GLU A 353 3.17 -19.34 15.70
CA GLU A 353 2.62 -18.08 15.19
C GLU A 353 3.68 -17.22 14.48
N LEU A 354 3.21 -16.42 13.51
CA LEU A 354 3.96 -15.33 12.87
C LEU A 354 3.85 -14.06 13.75
N PHE A 355 4.92 -13.29 13.86
CA PHE A 355 4.95 -12.05 14.64
C PHE A 355 5.72 -10.92 13.93
N ALA A 356 5.39 -9.69 14.30
CA ALA A 356 6.10 -8.48 13.91
C ALA A 356 6.52 -7.72 15.18
N GLU A 357 7.70 -7.12 15.17
CA GLU A 357 8.19 -6.25 16.25
C GLU A 357 8.17 -4.77 15.85
N ILE A 358 7.95 -3.91 16.83
CA ILE A 358 7.91 -2.46 16.66
C ILE A 358 8.47 -1.72 17.88
N LEU A 359 9.21 -0.65 17.64
CA LEU A 359 9.66 0.28 18.68
C LEU A 359 8.59 1.34 18.98
N TRP A 360 8.24 1.49 20.26
CA TRP A 360 7.44 2.58 20.77
C TRP A 360 8.01 3.08 22.10
N LEU A 361 8.47 4.33 22.14
CA LEU A 361 9.05 4.96 23.33
C LEU A 361 10.27 4.19 23.86
N GLY A 362 11.19 3.80 22.96
CA GLY A 362 12.39 3.03 23.28
C GLY A 362 12.15 1.59 23.75
N ARG A 363 10.93 1.05 23.59
CA ARG A 363 10.58 -0.34 23.96
C ARG A 363 10.12 -1.12 22.74
N SER A 364 10.61 -2.35 22.58
CA SER A 364 10.09 -3.29 21.58
C SER A 364 8.78 -3.90 22.07
N TYR A 365 7.77 -3.89 21.20
CA TYR A 365 6.49 -4.57 21.35
C TYR A 365 6.33 -5.58 20.22
N ARG A 366 5.74 -6.73 20.53
CA ARG A 366 5.52 -7.81 19.57
C ARG A 366 4.03 -8.01 19.31
N LEU A 367 3.64 -7.91 18.04
CA LEU A 367 2.30 -8.18 17.56
C LEU A 367 2.30 -9.53 16.84
N TYR A 368 1.28 -10.35 17.07
CA TYR A 368 1.12 -11.67 16.46
C TYR A 368 0.08 -11.61 15.36
N TRP A 369 0.31 -12.31 14.26
CA TRP A 369 -0.64 -12.39 13.16
C TRP A 369 -1.84 -13.25 13.55
N GLN A 370 -3.02 -12.64 13.61
CA GLN A 370 -4.28 -13.36 13.67
C GLN A 370 -4.71 -13.70 12.25
N THR A 371 -4.85 -14.99 11.97
CA THR A 371 -5.45 -15.48 10.72
C THR A 371 -6.88 -14.98 10.60
N PRO A 372 -7.32 -14.55 9.41
CA PRO A 372 -8.71 -14.13 9.21
C PRO A 372 -9.71 -15.22 9.61
N SER A 373 -10.89 -14.80 10.06
CA SER A 373 -12.03 -15.68 10.27
C SER A 373 -12.50 -16.32 8.95
N ALA A 374 -13.45 -17.25 9.02
CA ALA A 374 -14.08 -17.82 7.83
C ALA A 374 -15.06 -16.85 7.12
N ASP A 375 -15.20 -15.61 7.61
CA ASP A 375 -16.04 -14.58 7.00
C ASP A 375 -15.30 -13.92 5.83
N ALA A 376 -15.99 -13.73 4.71
CA ALA A 376 -15.38 -13.37 3.43
C ALA A 376 -14.69 -11.98 3.38
N ASP A 377 -14.89 -11.13 4.39
CA ASP A 377 -14.35 -9.78 4.47
C ASP A 377 -13.21 -9.62 5.50
N ASP A 378 -12.83 -10.68 6.24
CA ASP A 378 -11.66 -10.64 7.13
C ASP A 378 -10.37 -10.90 6.35
N ILE A 379 -9.39 -10.02 6.52
CA ILE A 379 -8.06 -10.09 5.87
C ILE A 379 -6.94 -10.48 6.84
N GLY A 380 -7.26 -10.70 8.12
CA GLY A 380 -6.29 -10.93 9.20
C GLY A 380 -5.70 -9.63 9.73
N GLN A 381 -5.17 -9.69 10.95
CA GLN A 381 -4.71 -8.50 11.67
C GLN A 381 -3.55 -8.81 12.63
N TRP A 382 -2.66 -7.84 12.79
CA TRP A 382 -1.57 -7.92 13.77
C TRP A 382 -2.10 -7.52 15.14
N LYS A 383 -2.18 -8.44 16.10
CA LYS A 383 -2.65 -8.15 17.45
C LYS A 383 -1.57 -8.25 18.50
N ASN A 384 -1.53 -7.26 19.38
CA ASN A 384 -0.78 -7.37 20.63
C ASN A 384 -1.67 -8.02 21.69
N CYS A 385 -1.11 -8.92 22.49
CA CYS A 385 -1.81 -9.43 23.68
C CYS A 385 -1.86 -8.37 24.80
N HIS A 386 -0.78 -7.59 24.99
CA HIS A 386 -0.64 -6.62 26.06
C HIS A 386 0.26 -5.43 25.67
N GLY A 387 -0.28 -4.21 25.73
CA GLY A 387 0.55 -3.00 25.68
C GLY A 387 -0.13 -1.79 25.06
N PRO A 388 0.62 -0.69 24.87
CA PRO A 388 0.15 0.57 24.29
C PRO A 388 0.30 0.58 22.76
N VAL A 389 0.35 -0.57 22.10
CA VAL A 389 0.46 -0.71 20.64
C VAL A 389 -0.42 -1.87 20.19
N ASP A 390 -1.28 -1.66 19.19
CA ASP A 390 -2.17 -2.67 18.59
C ASP A 390 -2.57 -2.25 17.17
N THR A 391 -3.21 -3.12 16.37
CA THR A 391 -3.87 -2.69 15.11
C THR A 391 -5.39 -2.73 15.21
N ASP A 392 -6.08 -1.91 14.42
CA ASP A 392 -7.51 -2.07 14.14
C ASP A 392 -7.76 -1.92 12.62
N ARG A 393 -9.03 -1.80 12.19
CA ARG A 393 -9.40 -1.63 10.77
C ARG A 393 -8.77 -0.42 10.07
N PHE A 394 -8.18 0.52 10.81
CA PHE A 394 -7.48 1.69 10.29
C PHE A 394 -5.94 1.51 10.35
N GLY A 395 -5.47 0.27 10.53
CA GLY A 395 -4.06 -0.06 10.66
C GLY A 395 -3.52 0.12 12.07
N LEU A 396 -2.21 0.32 12.16
CA LEU A 396 -1.46 0.35 13.40
C LEU A 396 -1.75 1.61 14.24
N ALA A 397 -1.95 1.40 15.54
CA ALA A 397 -2.13 2.44 16.53
C ALA A 397 -1.18 2.25 17.72
N ALA A 398 -0.79 3.37 18.30
CA ALA A 398 -0.09 3.40 19.58
C ALA A 398 -0.69 4.47 20.51
N TYR A 399 -0.43 4.35 21.80
CA TYR A 399 -1.10 5.14 22.83
C TYR A 399 -0.09 5.70 23.84
N ILE A 400 -0.34 6.92 24.30
CA ILE A 400 0.14 7.39 25.60
C ILE A 400 -1.06 7.52 26.54
N GLY A 401 -0.86 7.19 27.81
CA GLY A 401 -1.90 7.22 28.82
C GLY A 401 -1.36 7.60 30.19
N PHE A 402 -2.11 8.44 30.90
CA PHE A 402 -1.79 8.91 32.24
C PHE A 402 -2.86 8.43 33.22
N TYR A 403 -2.44 7.61 34.19
CA TYR A 403 -3.28 7.05 35.26
C TYR A 403 -4.55 6.34 34.79
N GLY A 404 -4.58 5.85 33.54
CA GLY A 404 -5.75 5.18 32.94
C GLY A 404 -6.98 6.07 32.72
N LYS A 405 -6.86 7.40 32.88
CA LYS A 405 -7.96 8.36 32.66
C LYS A 405 -7.72 9.22 31.42
N VAL A 406 -6.55 9.85 31.31
CA VAL A 406 -6.20 10.73 30.17
C VAL A 406 -5.41 9.93 29.14
N MET A 407 -5.84 9.90 27.88
CA MET A 407 -5.17 9.16 26.80
C MET A 407 -5.10 9.94 25.48
N GLN A 408 -4.02 9.75 24.73
CA GLN A 408 -3.93 10.14 23.32
C GLN A 408 -3.56 8.90 22.49
N ARG A 409 -4.37 8.62 21.45
CA ARG A 409 -4.03 7.62 20.43
C ARG A 409 -3.33 8.30 19.26
N PHE A 410 -2.34 7.59 18.72
CA PHE A 410 -1.63 7.89 17.49
C PHE A 410 -1.89 6.80 16.46
N ARG A 411 -1.89 7.17 15.18
CA ARG A 411 -1.90 6.28 14.03
C ARG A 411 -0.55 6.28 13.36
N TRP A 412 -0.14 5.12 12.86
CA TRP A 412 0.99 5.03 11.95
C TRP A 412 0.57 5.50 10.56
N LEU A 413 1.31 6.46 10.01
CA LEU A 413 1.15 6.93 8.64
C LEU A 413 2.36 6.46 7.84
N GLU A 414 2.08 5.67 6.80
CA GLU A 414 3.06 5.04 5.92
C GLU A 414 3.91 6.07 5.15
N PRO A 415 5.18 5.78 4.83
CA PRO A 415 5.95 6.60 3.89
C PRO A 415 5.32 6.55 2.48
N SER A 416 5.15 7.69 1.82
CA SER A 416 4.50 7.75 0.51
C SER A 416 4.86 9.01 -0.29
N ARG A 417 4.27 9.13 -1.48
CA ARG A 417 4.19 10.38 -2.26
C ARG A 417 2.73 10.75 -2.47
N PHE A 418 2.41 12.04 -2.46
CA PHE A 418 1.05 12.53 -2.72
C PHE A 418 1.09 13.91 -3.40
N LEU A 419 -0.03 14.32 -3.97
CA LEU A 419 -0.19 15.68 -4.49
C LEU A 419 -0.71 16.60 -3.38
N MET A 420 0.07 17.62 -3.04
CA MET A 420 -0.26 18.66 -2.06
C MET A 420 -0.77 19.91 -2.79
N GLY A 421 -1.75 20.60 -2.22
CA GLY A 421 -2.43 21.73 -2.89
C GLY A 421 -3.69 21.29 -3.65
N SER A 422 -4.20 22.11 -4.55
CA SER A 422 -5.43 21.83 -5.32
C SER A 422 -5.27 22.13 -6.81
N PRO A 423 -5.91 21.35 -7.71
CA PRO A 423 -6.03 21.67 -9.13
C PRO A 423 -6.61 23.07 -9.35
N GLU A 424 -6.19 23.77 -10.41
CA GLU A 424 -6.68 25.12 -10.72
C GLU A 424 -8.20 25.20 -10.93
N ASP A 425 -8.79 24.10 -11.41
CA ASP A 425 -10.22 23.92 -11.67
C ASP A 425 -11.01 23.35 -10.47
N GLU A 426 -10.38 23.16 -9.31
CA GLU A 426 -11.10 22.73 -8.10
C GLU A 426 -12.17 23.77 -7.72
N PRO A 427 -13.46 23.38 -7.59
CA PRO A 427 -14.52 24.31 -7.27
C PRO A 427 -14.30 25.08 -5.97
N GLU A 428 -14.67 26.37 -5.95
CA GLU A 428 -14.51 27.26 -4.78
C GLU A 428 -13.07 27.36 -4.21
N ARG A 429 -12.05 26.96 -5.00
CA ARG A 429 -10.61 27.21 -4.78
C ARG A 429 -10.33 28.68 -4.48
N GLU A 430 -9.34 28.94 -3.63
CA GLU A 430 -8.95 30.32 -3.34
C GLU A 430 -8.19 30.93 -4.53
N ALA A 431 -8.80 31.95 -5.15
CA ALA A 431 -8.30 32.62 -6.36
C ALA A 431 -6.91 33.28 -6.22
N TRP A 432 -6.36 33.36 -5.00
CA TRP A 432 -5.04 33.94 -4.72
C TRP A 432 -3.90 32.90 -4.73
N GLY A 433 -4.12 31.72 -5.32
CA GLY A 433 -3.05 30.79 -5.74
C GLY A 433 -2.34 30.01 -4.64
N LYS A 434 -2.51 30.37 -3.36
CA LYS A 434 -1.76 29.86 -2.19
C LYS A 434 -1.68 28.34 -2.03
N GLU A 435 -2.54 27.58 -2.71
CA GLU A 435 -2.65 26.12 -2.69
C GLU A 435 -2.25 25.51 -4.04
N THR A 436 -1.07 25.89 -4.55
CA THR A 436 -0.44 25.35 -5.77
C THR A 436 -0.22 23.84 -5.68
N LEU A 437 -0.66 23.12 -6.72
CA LEU A 437 -0.58 21.67 -6.79
C LEU A 437 0.84 21.20 -7.16
N HIS A 438 1.46 20.41 -6.30
CA HIS A 438 2.80 19.85 -6.51
C HIS A 438 2.96 18.47 -5.85
N GLU A 439 3.97 17.69 -6.24
CA GLU A 439 4.25 16.39 -5.59
C GLU A 439 5.05 16.60 -4.29
N VAL A 440 4.62 15.96 -3.21
CA VAL A 440 5.39 15.83 -1.98
C VAL A 440 5.71 14.36 -1.71
N ARG A 441 6.97 14.08 -1.39
CA ARG A 441 7.46 12.77 -0.95
C ARG A 441 7.82 12.79 0.54
N LEU A 442 7.17 11.92 1.31
CA LEU A 442 7.49 11.60 2.70
C LEU A 442 8.18 10.22 2.72
N SER A 443 9.51 10.20 2.63
CA SER A 443 10.28 8.92 2.56
C SER A 443 10.41 8.17 3.90
N LYS A 444 9.79 8.67 4.96
CA LYS A 444 9.72 8.04 6.30
C LYS A 444 8.28 8.12 6.77
N GLY A 445 7.78 7.05 7.35
CA GLY A 445 6.51 7.08 8.06
C GLY A 445 6.65 7.81 9.40
N PHE A 446 5.52 8.25 9.93
CA PHE A 446 5.45 9.03 11.17
C PHE A 446 4.19 8.65 11.96
N TRP A 447 4.15 9.02 13.24
CA TRP A 447 2.96 8.82 14.05
C TRP A 447 2.17 10.12 14.17
N PHE A 448 0.86 10.02 14.02
CA PHE A 448 -0.03 11.18 14.01
C PHE A 448 -1.21 10.99 14.96
N ALA A 449 -1.49 11.98 15.80
CA ALA A 449 -2.57 11.93 16.76
C ALA A 449 -3.93 11.81 16.03
N ASP A 450 -4.72 10.80 16.43
CA ASP A 450 -5.98 10.51 15.75
C ASP A 450 -7.05 11.58 15.98
N THR A 451 -6.81 12.46 16.94
CA THR A 451 -7.59 13.66 17.25
C THR A 451 -6.67 14.86 17.48
N VAL A 452 -7.26 16.05 17.43
CA VAL A 452 -6.75 17.21 18.16
C VAL A 452 -6.65 16.94 19.66
N VAL A 453 -5.78 17.70 20.34
CA VAL A 453 -5.58 17.63 21.79
C VAL A 453 -6.87 18.03 22.51
N THR A 454 -7.30 17.21 23.46
CA THR A 454 -8.49 17.48 24.29
C THR A 454 -8.19 18.48 25.41
N GLN A 455 -9.23 19.13 25.93
CA GLN A 455 -9.14 20.02 27.08
C GLN A 455 -8.60 19.29 28.32
N GLU A 456 -9.01 18.04 28.52
CA GLU A 456 -8.49 17.20 29.61
C GLU A 456 -6.97 16.97 29.50
N LEU A 457 -6.47 16.60 28.31
CA LEU A 457 -5.04 16.41 28.07
C LEU A 457 -4.25 17.72 28.24
N TRP A 458 -4.79 18.83 27.76
CA TRP A 458 -4.21 20.16 27.97
C TRP A 458 -4.03 20.48 29.46
N GLN A 459 -5.11 20.40 30.23
CA GLN A 459 -5.09 20.72 31.66
C GLN A 459 -4.14 19.80 32.44
N PHE A 460 -4.09 18.52 32.09
CA PHE A 460 -3.18 17.55 32.71
C PHE A 460 -1.70 17.91 32.51
N VAL A 461 -1.29 18.20 31.27
CA VAL A 461 0.11 18.52 30.92
C VAL A 461 0.52 19.90 31.43
N MET A 462 -0.33 20.91 31.20
CA MET A 462 -0.02 22.30 31.56
C MET A 462 -0.10 22.55 33.07
N ARG A 463 -0.87 21.73 33.81
CA ARG A 463 -1.23 21.97 35.22
C ARG A 463 -1.85 23.36 35.42
N SER A 464 -2.68 23.78 34.46
CA SER A 464 -3.31 25.11 34.38
C SER A 464 -4.84 25.02 34.26
N ASP A 465 -5.51 26.17 34.36
CA ASP A 465 -6.89 26.30 33.93
C ASP A 465 -7.04 26.06 32.41
N ASN A 466 -8.27 25.76 31.99
CA ASN A 466 -8.64 25.50 30.61
C ASN A 466 -8.83 26.83 29.84
N PRO A 467 -8.04 27.13 28.79
CA PRO A 467 -8.16 28.39 28.03
C PRO A 467 -9.36 28.42 27.09
N ALA A 468 -9.98 27.27 26.82
CA ALA A 468 -11.05 27.11 25.85
C ALA A 468 -12.31 27.92 26.22
N LYS A 469 -12.99 28.45 25.21
CA LYS A 469 -14.30 29.10 25.34
C LYS A 469 -15.42 28.07 25.55
N PHE A 470 -15.41 26.97 24.81
CA PHE A 470 -16.37 25.88 24.93
C PHE A 470 -15.83 24.86 25.93
N GLN A 471 -16.64 24.40 26.88
CA GLN A 471 -16.16 23.62 28.03
C GLN A 471 -16.63 22.16 27.98
N GLY A 472 -15.68 21.22 28.05
CA GLY A 472 -15.94 19.78 28.20
C GLY A 472 -14.67 18.95 28.04
N HIS A 473 -14.51 17.90 28.86
CA HIS A 473 -13.27 17.10 28.92
C HIS A 473 -12.84 16.53 27.56
N GLU A 474 -13.81 16.01 26.79
CA GLU A 474 -13.62 15.44 25.44
C GLU A 474 -13.72 16.48 24.31
N LEU A 475 -14.02 17.74 24.62
CA LEU A 475 -13.92 18.82 23.64
C LEU A 475 -12.43 19.07 23.33
N PRO A 476 -12.12 19.53 22.10
CA PRO A 476 -10.76 19.92 21.76
C PRO A 476 -10.37 21.20 22.51
N VAL A 477 -9.08 21.35 22.82
CA VAL A 477 -8.57 22.60 23.36
C VAL A 477 -8.50 23.65 22.24
N GLU A 478 -9.07 24.82 22.51
CA GLU A 478 -9.00 26.00 21.63
C GLU A 478 -8.57 27.23 22.43
N ASN A 479 -8.45 28.37 21.76
CA ASN A 479 -7.95 29.63 22.33
C ASN A 479 -6.48 29.54 22.79
N VAL A 480 -5.70 28.66 22.16
CA VAL A 480 -4.27 28.44 22.39
C VAL A 480 -3.43 29.02 21.24
N SER A 481 -2.36 29.73 21.59
CA SER A 481 -1.41 30.26 20.61
C SER A 481 -0.35 29.22 20.23
N TRP A 482 0.26 29.36 19.05
CA TRP A 482 1.34 28.48 18.60
C TRP A 482 2.49 28.41 19.62
N LEU A 483 2.82 29.54 20.26
CA LEU A 483 3.85 29.62 21.30
C LEU A 483 3.49 28.77 22.55
N GLU A 484 2.23 28.82 23.00
CA GLU A 484 1.77 28.01 24.13
C GLU A 484 1.69 26.52 23.79
N VAL A 485 1.42 26.19 22.52
CA VAL A 485 1.49 24.81 22.03
C VAL A 485 2.93 24.27 22.09
N GLN A 486 3.95 25.08 21.77
CA GLN A 486 5.35 24.66 21.95
C GLN A 486 5.68 24.40 23.43
N HIS A 487 5.19 25.22 24.37
CA HIS A 487 5.33 24.96 25.80
C HIS A 487 4.60 23.69 26.27
N PHE A 488 3.40 23.41 25.73
CA PHE A 488 2.69 22.15 25.96
C PHE A 488 3.51 20.95 25.48
N LEU A 489 4.05 21.01 24.25
CA LEU A 489 4.85 19.94 23.66
C LEU A 489 6.15 19.69 24.45
N GLN A 490 6.82 20.76 24.89
CA GLN A 490 8.00 20.67 25.78
C GLN A 490 7.66 19.94 27.09
N ARG A 491 6.56 20.31 27.75
CA ARG A 491 6.11 19.66 29.00
C ARG A 491 5.68 18.22 28.76
N LEU A 492 4.99 17.92 27.67
CA LEU A 492 4.58 16.57 27.31
C LEU A 492 5.79 15.65 27.07
N ASN A 493 6.82 16.15 26.38
CA ASN A 493 8.07 15.41 26.15
C ASN A 493 8.87 15.18 27.45
N ALA A 494 8.85 16.13 28.39
CA ALA A 494 9.42 15.94 29.72
C ALA A 494 8.65 14.90 30.56
N MET A 495 7.32 14.80 30.38
CA MET A 495 6.47 13.80 31.04
C MET A 495 6.55 12.41 30.40
N VAL A 496 6.84 12.32 29.10
CA VAL A 496 6.91 11.05 28.34
C VAL A 496 8.25 10.97 27.58
N PRO A 497 9.33 10.49 28.24
CA PRO A 497 10.62 10.30 27.60
C PRO A 497 10.52 9.43 26.34
N GLY A 498 11.21 9.84 25.27
CA GLY A 498 11.19 9.17 23.97
C GLY A 498 10.00 9.50 23.07
N LEU A 499 9.00 10.27 23.54
CA LEU A 499 7.85 10.63 22.71
C LEU A 499 8.22 11.54 21.53
N ASN A 500 9.08 12.53 21.76
CA ASN A 500 9.52 13.51 20.77
C ASN A 500 8.35 14.15 19.99
N ALA A 501 7.28 14.47 20.72
CA ALA A 501 6.09 15.15 20.24
C ALA A 501 6.43 16.52 19.67
N ARG A 502 5.88 16.81 18.49
CA ARG A 502 5.96 18.08 17.75
C ARG A 502 4.61 18.40 17.12
N LEU A 503 4.50 19.58 16.50
CA LEU A 503 3.46 19.82 15.51
C LEU A 503 3.78 19.04 14.21
N PRO A 504 2.76 18.65 13.42
CA PRO A 504 3.01 18.20 12.05
C PRO A 504 3.57 19.31 11.18
N THR A 505 4.22 18.95 10.09
CA THR A 505 4.40 19.89 8.98
C THR A 505 3.08 20.08 8.22
N GLU A 506 2.97 21.15 7.44
CA GLU A 506 1.80 21.43 6.62
C GLU A 506 1.52 20.28 5.63
N ALA A 507 2.59 19.68 5.10
CA ALA A 507 2.51 18.55 4.17
C ALA A 507 2.12 17.24 4.88
N GLU A 508 2.67 16.96 6.05
CA GLU A 508 2.23 15.81 6.87
C GLU A 508 0.75 15.92 7.24
N TRP A 509 0.29 17.13 7.57
CA TRP A 509 -1.10 17.40 7.86
C TRP A 509 -1.99 17.17 6.63
N GLU A 510 -1.63 17.69 5.45
CA GLU A 510 -2.45 17.48 4.23
C GLU A 510 -2.46 16.01 3.79
N TYR A 511 -1.32 15.33 3.88
CA TYR A 511 -1.20 13.88 3.63
C TYR A 511 -2.16 13.09 4.52
N ALA A 512 -2.12 13.36 5.83
CA ALA A 512 -3.00 12.77 6.83
C ALA A 512 -4.48 13.11 6.62
N CYS A 513 -4.78 14.33 6.16
CA CYS A 513 -6.13 14.77 5.85
C CYS A 513 -6.70 13.98 4.68
N ARG A 514 -5.97 13.91 3.56
CA ARG A 514 -6.41 13.29 2.29
C ARG A 514 -6.60 11.78 2.36
N THR A 515 -5.78 11.05 3.11
CA THR A 515 -5.81 9.57 3.16
C THR A 515 -5.77 8.90 1.78
N GLY A 516 -4.96 9.45 0.86
CA GLY A 516 -4.83 8.97 -0.51
C GLY A 516 -5.85 9.52 -1.52
N THR A 517 -6.84 10.34 -1.11
CA THR A 517 -7.78 10.96 -2.05
C THR A 517 -7.23 12.23 -2.71
N THR A 518 -7.50 12.41 -4.01
CA THR A 518 -7.23 13.65 -4.75
C THR A 518 -8.41 14.64 -4.72
N THR A 519 -9.52 14.27 -4.09
CA THR A 519 -10.73 15.11 -3.96
C THR A 519 -10.57 16.25 -2.93
N PRO A 520 -11.47 17.25 -2.92
CA PRO A 520 -11.46 18.35 -1.94
C PRO A 520 -11.60 17.88 -0.49
N PHE A 521 -12.20 16.71 -0.24
CA PHE A 521 -12.31 16.11 1.09
C PHE A 521 -11.94 14.63 1.06
N SER A 522 -11.53 14.09 2.21
CA SER A 522 -11.34 12.64 2.41
C SER A 522 -12.62 11.82 2.26
N PHE A 523 -13.78 12.49 2.31
CA PHE A 523 -15.11 11.91 2.08
C PHE A 523 -15.54 11.96 0.61
N GLY A 524 -14.69 12.44 -0.29
CA GLY A 524 -14.96 12.61 -1.72
C GLY A 524 -15.17 14.07 -2.13
N SER A 525 -16.03 14.30 -3.12
CA SER A 525 -16.28 15.63 -3.71
C SER A 525 -17.27 16.51 -2.93
N GLN A 526 -17.89 15.98 -1.87
CA GLN A 526 -18.93 16.64 -1.08
C GLN A 526 -18.82 16.23 0.39
N ILE A 527 -19.35 17.08 1.28
CA ILE A 527 -19.44 16.84 2.73
C ILE A 527 -20.79 17.28 3.29
N THR A 528 -21.34 16.52 4.23
CA THR A 528 -22.53 16.92 5.00
C THR A 528 -22.14 17.33 6.43
N PRO A 529 -22.98 18.13 7.12
CA PRO A 529 -22.74 18.47 8.53
C PRO A 529 -22.73 17.25 9.49
N GLU A 530 -23.24 16.09 9.08
CA GLU A 530 -23.17 14.83 9.80
C GLU A 530 -21.79 14.15 9.68
N GLN A 531 -21.00 14.52 8.66
CA GLN A 531 -19.61 14.09 8.49
C GLN A 531 -18.61 15.11 9.06
N VAL A 532 -18.92 16.40 8.96
CA VAL A 532 -17.96 17.51 9.20
C VAL A 532 -18.59 18.58 10.09
N ASN A 533 -17.85 19.07 11.10
CA ASN A 533 -18.33 20.20 11.90
C ASN A 533 -17.97 21.54 11.23
N TYR A 534 -18.90 22.08 10.44
CA TYR A 534 -18.75 23.36 9.75
C TYR A 534 -20.07 24.17 9.76
N HIS A 535 -20.06 25.38 9.20
CA HIS A 535 -21.24 26.23 9.09
C HIS A 535 -22.19 25.74 7.98
N GLY A 536 -23.00 24.71 8.27
CA GLY A 536 -23.85 24.00 7.30
C GLY A 536 -24.83 24.83 6.46
N ALA A 537 -25.13 26.10 6.80
CA ALA A 537 -25.90 26.99 5.92
C ALA A 537 -25.13 27.46 4.67
N PHE A 538 -23.81 27.27 4.65
CA PHE A 538 -22.90 27.53 3.52
C PHE A 538 -22.20 26.21 3.14
N PRO A 539 -22.92 25.28 2.49
CA PRO A 539 -22.33 24.04 1.98
C PRO A 539 -21.28 24.33 0.89
N TYR A 540 -20.50 23.32 0.54
CA TYR A 540 -19.58 23.38 -0.59
C TYR A 540 -20.34 23.23 -1.91
N CYS A 541 -20.14 24.15 -2.85
CA CYS A 541 -20.82 24.16 -4.14
C CYS A 541 -22.36 24.05 -4.01
N SER A 542 -23.00 23.19 -4.82
CA SER A 542 -24.43 22.87 -4.79
C SER A 542 -24.82 21.86 -3.69
N GLY A 543 -23.97 21.64 -2.69
CA GLY A 543 -24.28 20.77 -1.55
C GLY A 543 -25.53 21.21 -0.78
N GLN A 544 -26.12 20.28 -0.02
CA GLN A 544 -27.34 20.58 0.74
C GLN A 544 -27.01 21.40 2.00
N LYS A 545 -27.78 22.48 2.25
CA LYS A 545 -27.72 23.23 3.52
C LYS A 545 -28.14 22.35 4.69
N GLY A 546 -27.39 22.40 5.78
CA GLY A 546 -27.68 21.69 7.02
C GLY A 546 -27.28 22.47 8.28
N ILE A 547 -27.08 21.75 9.39
CA ILE A 547 -26.88 22.35 10.71
C ILE A 547 -25.61 23.21 10.80
N ASN A 548 -25.73 24.39 11.41
CA ASN A 548 -24.59 25.12 11.95
C ASN A 548 -24.58 24.95 13.48
N ARG A 549 -23.59 24.23 14.01
CA ARG A 549 -23.49 23.94 15.45
C ARG A 549 -23.05 25.16 16.28
N ARG A 550 -22.33 26.12 15.67
CA ARG A 550 -21.79 27.34 16.30
C ARG A 550 -20.84 27.11 17.49
N GLN A 551 -20.30 25.91 17.61
CA GLN A 551 -19.35 25.49 18.64
C GLN A 551 -18.56 24.26 18.20
N THR A 552 -17.51 23.93 18.94
CA THR A 552 -16.79 22.66 18.79
C THR A 552 -17.67 21.46 19.16
N VAL A 553 -17.36 20.31 18.57
CA VAL A 553 -17.91 19.01 18.98
C VAL A 553 -16.84 18.18 19.70
N PRO A 554 -17.22 17.21 20.55
CA PRO A 554 -16.27 16.29 21.16
C PRO A 554 -15.43 15.58 20.10
N VAL A 555 -14.18 15.28 20.42
CA VAL A 555 -13.32 14.53 19.51
C VAL A 555 -13.89 13.14 19.28
N LYS A 556 -13.78 12.61 18.06
CA LYS A 556 -14.35 11.31 17.63
C LYS A 556 -15.88 11.23 17.66
N SER A 557 -16.57 12.37 17.73
CA SER A 557 -18.05 12.40 17.65
C SER A 557 -18.58 12.38 16.22
N LEU A 558 -17.72 12.64 15.23
CA LEU A 558 -18.02 12.53 13.81
C LEU A 558 -17.24 11.38 13.15
N PRO A 559 -17.60 10.95 11.93
CA PRO A 559 -16.85 9.91 11.20
C PRO A 559 -15.38 10.27 11.01
N ALA A 560 -14.50 9.28 11.14
CA ALA A 560 -13.10 9.40 10.74
C ALA A 560 -12.92 9.31 9.21
N ASN A 561 -11.78 9.79 8.72
CA ASN A 561 -11.30 9.48 7.38
C ASN A 561 -10.79 8.03 7.27
N ALA A 562 -10.30 7.63 6.09
CA ALA A 562 -9.93 6.23 5.81
C ALA A 562 -8.76 5.69 6.67
N TRP A 563 -7.99 6.55 7.34
CA TRP A 563 -6.90 6.16 8.27
C TRP A 563 -7.28 6.33 9.75
N GLY A 564 -8.56 6.51 10.05
CA GLY A 564 -9.04 6.56 11.42
C GLY A 564 -8.64 7.85 12.14
N LEU A 565 -8.42 8.95 11.40
CA LEU A 565 -8.18 10.29 11.91
C LEU A 565 -9.50 11.06 11.90
N TYR A 566 -9.82 11.70 13.01
CA TYR A 566 -11.11 12.32 13.27
C TYR A 566 -11.02 13.84 13.16
N GLU A 567 -12.14 14.45 12.74
CA GLU A 567 -12.31 15.91 12.61
C GLU A 567 -11.20 16.62 11.80
N MET A 568 -10.53 15.92 10.86
CA MET A 568 -9.54 16.50 9.92
C MET A 568 -10.14 17.57 8.98
N HIS A 569 -11.47 17.64 8.92
CA HIS A 569 -12.21 18.68 8.23
C HIS A 569 -13.08 19.41 9.26
N GLY A 570 -12.96 20.73 9.32
CA GLY A 570 -13.73 21.57 10.24
C GLY A 570 -13.37 21.34 11.71
N ASN A 571 -14.35 21.54 12.59
CA ASN A 571 -14.20 21.63 14.04
C ASN A 571 -13.25 22.76 14.49
N LEU A 572 -11.93 22.60 14.35
CA LEU A 572 -10.92 23.62 14.66
C LEU A 572 -9.86 23.70 13.56
N TRP A 573 -9.31 24.89 13.39
CA TRP A 573 -8.06 25.11 12.68
C TRP A 573 -6.94 24.49 13.52
N GLU A 574 -5.98 23.86 12.87
CA GLU A 574 -4.92 23.15 13.56
C GLU A 574 -3.56 23.75 13.23
N TRP A 575 -2.85 24.22 14.26
CA TRP A 575 -1.48 24.72 14.11
C TRP A 575 -0.55 23.68 13.50
N CYS A 576 0.24 24.07 12.51
CA CYS A 576 1.36 23.31 11.96
C CYS A 576 2.69 23.92 12.40
N GLN A 577 3.78 23.19 12.18
CA GLN A 577 5.13 23.64 12.53
C GLN A 577 5.60 24.79 11.61
N ASP A 578 5.21 24.76 10.34
CA ASP A 578 5.72 25.60 9.26
C ASP A 578 5.45 27.10 9.48
N TRP A 579 6.42 27.90 9.06
CA TRP A 579 6.17 29.30 8.74
C TRP A 579 5.36 29.40 7.45
N TRP A 580 4.57 30.45 7.32
CA TRP A 580 3.75 30.70 6.13
C TRP A 580 4.62 31.02 4.92
N LEU A 581 4.32 30.36 3.81
CA LEU A 581 4.85 30.65 2.47
C LEU A 581 3.68 31.00 1.54
N ASP A 582 3.74 32.11 0.83
CA ASP A 582 2.61 32.61 0.02
C ASP A 582 2.29 31.74 -1.21
N ASP A 583 3.30 31.11 -1.80
CA ASP A 583 3.16 30.11 -2.88
C ASP A 583 3.96 28.86 -2.50
N LEU A 584 3.35 27.68 -2.65
CA LEU A 584 4.02 26.39 -2.39
C LEU A 584 5.01 26.01 -3.51
N GLY A 585 4.89 26.64 -4.68
CA GLY A 585 5.64 26.27 -5.88
C GLY A 585 5.06 25.03 -6.58
N HIS A 586 5.70 24.66 -7.69
CA HIS A 586 5.28 23.55 -8.56
C HIS A 586 6.24 22.35 -8.50
N ASP A 587 7.43 22.54 -7.92
CA ASP A 587 8.49 21.54 -7.89
C ASP A 587 8.20 20.43 -6.87
N ALA A 588 8.71 19.23 -7.15
CA ALA A 588 8.56 18.10 -6.25
C ALA A 588 9.40 18.28 -4.96
N ALA A 589 8.76 18.20 -3.80
CA ALA A 589 9.40 18.45 -2.50
C ALA A 589 9.62 17.15 -1.69
N LEU A 590 10.80 17.00 -1.10
CA LEU A 590 11.12 15.90 -0.18
C LEU A 590 11.08 16.43 1.27
N HIS A 591 10.15 15.93 2.08
CA HIS A 591 9.97 16.35 3.49
C HIS A 591 9.93 17.88 3.73
N PRO A 592 9.09 18.66 3.01
CA PRO A 592 9.04 20.11 3.20
C PRO A 592 8.68 20.50 4.64
N GLN A 593 9.32 21.57 5.13
CA GLN A 593 9.20 22.13 6.49
C GLN A 593 8.77 23.61 6.50
N GLY A 594 8.41 24.15 5.32
CA GLY A 594 8.27 25.60 5.09
C GLY A 594 9.60 26.35 5.10
N PRO A 595 9.57 27.69 5.05
CA PRO A 595 10.75 28.54 5.16
C PRO A 595 11.28 28.58 6.60
N GLU A 596 12.57 28.89 6.78
CA GLU A 596 13.23 28.92 8.10
C GLU A 596 12.67 30.00 9.06
N SER A 597 12.15 31.09 8.50
CA SER A 597 11.56 32.21 9.24
C SER A 597 10.34 32.79 8.52
N GLY A 598 9.50 33.53 9.24
CA GLY A 598 8.31 34.19 8.70
C GLY A 598 7.56 35.00 9.76
N GLU A 599 6.49 35.68 9.36
CA GLU A 599 5.62 36.46 10.25
C GLU A 599 4.45 35.62 10.82
N PHE A 600 3.90 34.73 9.99
CA PHE A 600 2.71 33.93 10.31
C PHE A 600 3.04 32.44 10.33
N ARG A 601 2.41 31.68 11.22
CA ARG A 601 2.44 30.21 11.20
C ARG A 601 1.26 29.67 10.39
N VAL A 602 1.46 28.51 9.79
CA VAL A 602 0.42 27.77 9.09
C VAL A 602 -0.61 27.19 10.07
N ALA A 603 -1.89 27.22 9.70
CA ALA A 603 -2.92 26.38 10.31
C ALA A 603 -3.81 25.73 9.23
N ARG A 604 -4.39 24.57 9.53
CA ARG A 604 -5.07 23.70 8.54
C ARG A 604 -6.44 23.18 8.99
N GLY A 605 -7.23 22.67 8.06
CA GLY A 605 -8.53 22.00 8.32
C GLY A 605 -9.79 22.87 8.35
N GLY A 606 -9.65 24.19 8.48
CA GLY A 606 -10.81 25.08 8.63
C GLY A 606 -11.39 25.02 10.04
N SER A 607 -12.67 25.34 10.27
CA SER A 607 -13.26 25.27 11.63
C SER A 607 -14.78 25.21 11.62
N TRP A 608 -15.40 25.00 12.79
CA TRP A 608 -16.86 25.01 13.02
C TRP A 608 -17.58 26.26 12.47
N PHE A 609 -16.85 27.37 12.29
CA PHE A 609 -17.37 28.65 11.83
C PHE A 609 -17.38 28.83 10.30
N LEU A 610 -16.55 28.09 9.56
CA LEU A 610 -16.38 28.28 8.11
C LEU A 610 -17.41 27.48 7.31
N GLY A 611 -17.74 27.97 6.11
CA GLY A 611 -18.51 27.21 5.13
C GLY A 611 -17.68 26.09 4.47
N GLY A 612 -18.33 25.24 3.66
CA GLY A 612 -17.73 24.05 3.05
C GLY A 612 -16.43 24.32 2.28
N LYS A 613 -16.35 25.43 1.52
CA LYS A 613 -15.12 25.85 0.83
C LYS A 613 -13.90 26.04 1.73
N GLY A 614 -14.13 26.38 3.00
CA GLY A 614 -13.10 26.72 3.98
C GLY A 614 -12.65 25.54 4.83
N VAL A 615 -13.11 24.33 4.53
CA VAL A 615 -12.74 23.08 5.22
C VAL A 615 -12.25 21.98 4.25
N ARG A 616 -11.88 22.32 3.00
CA ARG A 616 -11.25 21.37 2.05
C ARG A 616 -9.83 21.03 2.51
N SER A 617 -9.31 19.87 2.11
CA SER A 617 -7.95 19.41 2.44
C SER A 617 -6.86 20.43 2.07
N ALA A 618 -7.03 21.12 0.94
CA ALA A 618 -6.07 22.10 0.43
C ALA A 618 -6.09 23.45 1.17
N VAL A 619 -7.14 23.82 1.92
CA VAL A 619 -7.33 25.18 2.46
C VAL A 619 -6.25 25.53 3.51
N ARG A 620 -5.46 26.57 3.22
CA ARG A 620 -4.34 27.02 4.08
C ARG A 620 -4.72 28.27 4.87
N GLY A 621 -4.61 28.23 6.19
CA GLY A 621 -4.77 29.37 7.08
C GLY A 621 -3.42 29.94 7.53
N ARG A 622 -3.36 31.25 7.79
CA ARG A 622 -2.17 31.92 8.34
C ARG A 622 -2.53 32.81 9.52
N PHE A 623 -1.80 32.66 10.63
CA PHE A 623 -2.08 33.39 11.87
C PHE A 623 -0.76 33.72 12.59
N ALA A 624 -0.73 34.82 13.34
CA ALA A 624 0.48 35.22 14.08
C ALA A 624 0.79 34.20 15.20
N PRO A 625 2.07 33.92 15.54
CA PRO A 625 2.42 32.89 16.52
C PRO A 625 1.81 33.07 17.92
N ASN A 626 1.49 34.32 18.29
CA ASN A 626 0.85 34.70 19.55
C ASN A 626 -0.69 34.81 19.45
N PHE A 627 -1.28 34.60 18.27
CA PHE A 627 -2.72 34.72 18.06
C PHE A 627 -3.48 33.60 18.77
N ARG A 628 -4.67 33.93 19.32
CA ARG A 628 -5.54 33.00 20.05
C ARG A 628 -6.96 33.17 19.54
N ASN A 629 -7.69 32.08 19.35
CA ASN A 629 -9.05 32.11 18.84
C ASN A 629 -9.86 30.89 19.25
N ASP A 630 -11.17 31.05 19.42
CA ASP A 630 -12.14 29.97 19.72
C ASP A 630 -12.42 29.02 18.55
N ARG A 631 -11.56 29.08 17.52
CA ARG A 631 -11.58 28.30 16.29
C ARG A 631 -10.23 27.65 15.98
N ILE A 632 -9.20 27.80 16.84
CA ILE A 632 -7.86 27.26 16.60
C ILE A 632 -7.42 26.40 17.78
N GLY A 633 -6.98 25.18 17.48
CA GLY A 633 -6.34 24.21 18.36
C GLY A 633 -5.13 23.57 17.66
N PHE A 634 -4.82 22.32 17.98
CA PHE A 634 -3.70 21.57 17.37
C PHE A 634 -3.82 20.07 17.60
N ARG A 635 -3.07 19.29 16.82
CA ARG A 635 -2.80 17.86 17.05
C ARG A 635 -1.31 17.56 17.05
N ILE A 636 -0.93 16.39 17.55
CA ILE A 636 0.46 16.01 17.81
C ILE A 636 0.97 15.08 16.71
N ALA A 637 2.17 15.33 16.21
CA ALA A 637 2.95 14.41 15.39
C ALA A 637 4.22 13.97 16.14
N ARG A 638 4.82 12.85 15.73
CA ARG A 638 6.19 12.46 16.10
C ARG A 638 6.80 11.56 15.03
N ASP A 639 8.13 11.55 14.96
CA ASP A 639 8.85 10.70 14.02
C ASP A 639 8.85 9.22 14.46
N HIS A 640 9.14 8.32 13.51
CA HIS A 640 9.39 6.91 13.79
C HIS A 640 10.79 6.66 14.36
N GLU A 641 10.88 5.79 15.36
CA GLU A 641 12.15 5.26 15.89
C GLU A 641 12.63 4.10 15.00
N THR A 642 13.53 4.35 14.05
CA THR A 642 14.09 3.29 13.18
C THR A 642 15.19 2.46 13.85
N THR A 643 15.81 2.96 14.93
CA THR A 643 16.96 2.34 15.62
C THR A 643 16.95 2.66 17.12
N MET A 644 17.42 1.70 17.92
CA MET A 644 17.71 1.88 19.36
C MET A 644 19.01 2.71 19.54
N GLU A 645 19.04 3.96 19.09
CA GLU A 645 20.14 4.86 19.44
C GLU A 645 19.99 5.33 20.89
N SER A 646 20.96 4.98 21.75
CA SER A 646 21.02 5.43 23.13
C SER A 646 21.40 6.91 23.23
N LYS A 647 20.49 7.80 22.84
CA LYS A 647 20.57 9.22 23.18
C LYS A 647 20.32 9.37 24.67
N VAL A 648 21.41 9.38 25.44
CA VAL A 648 21.41 9.74 26.85
C VAL A 648 20.81 11.14 26.96
N ALA A 649 19.58 11.22 27.46
CA ALA A 649 18.95 12.50 27.76
C ALA A 649 19.77 13.23 28.84
N PRO A 650 19.88 14.57 28.80
CA PRO A 650 20.41 15.32 29.93
C PRO A 650 19.58 15.01 31.18
N PRO A 651 20.19 15.02 32.39
CA PRO A 651 19.49 14.67 33.62
C PRO A 651 18.27 15.57 33.80
N ALA A 652 17.11 14.95 34.01
CA ALA A 652 15.87 15.67 34.26
C ALA A 652 16.00 16.45 35.58
N GLU A 653 15.72 17.75 35.55
CA GLU A 653 15.39 18.47 36.78
C GLU A 653 14.17 17.80 37.44
N GLU A 654 14.21 17.61 38.76
CA GLU A 654 13.15 16.93 39.49
C GLU A 654 11.84 17.73 39.41
N ILE A 655 10.96 17.35 38.47
CA ILE A 655 9.60 17.86 38.43
C ILE A 655 8.88 17.34 39.68
N PRO A 656 8.40 18.23 40.58
CA PRO A 656 7.76 17.77 41.81
C PRO A 656 6.52 16.93 41.50
N ALA A 657 6.37 15.87 42.30
CA ALA A 657 5.24 14.94 42.24
C ALA A 657 3.91 15.71 42.21
N PRO A 658 2.91 15.23 41.45
CA PRO A 658 1.66 15.97 41.27
C PRO A 658 0.96 16.17 42.61
N GLU A 659 0.60 17.41 42.95
CA GLU A 659 -0.25 17.65 44.11
C GLU A 659 -1.59 16.92 43.94
N VAL A 660 -1.93 16.10 44.94
CA VAL A 660 -3.21 15.38 45.04
C VAL A 660 -4.40 16.35 45.06
N SER A 661 -4.17 17.63 45.40
CA SER A 661 -5.14 18.73 45.37
C SER A 661 -5.69 18.99 43.96
N PHE A 662 -4.82 19.07 42.95
CA PHE A 662 -5.15 19.44 41.57
C PHE A 662 -5.88 18.30 40.87
N LEU A 663 -5.42 17.05 41.05
CA LEU A 663 -6.07 15.86 40.49
C LEU A 663 -7.50 15.68 41.05
N ARG A 664 -7.73 15.95 42.34
CA ARG A 664 -9.08 15.95 42.94
C ARG A 664 -10.01 17.04 42.38
N ARG A 665 -9.44 18.12 41.82
CA ARG A 665 -10.20 19.23 41.22
C ARG A 665 -10.64 18.94 39.79
N ILE A 666 -9.84 18.16 39.04
CA ILE A 666 -10.16 17.75 37.66
C ILE A 666 -11.06 16.51 37.62
N PHE A 667 -10.76 15.46 38.40
CA PHE A 667 -11.40 14.14 38.24
C PHE A 667 -12.55 13.87 39.23
N GLY A 668 -12.88 14.83 40.10
CA GLY A 668 -13.84 14.64 41.18
C GLY A 668 -13.35 13.68 42.27
N LYS A 669 -14.17 13.51 43.32
CA LYS A 669 -13.94 12.46 44.34
C LYS A 669 -14.61 11.17 43.90
N ASN A 670 -13.87 10.31 43.19
CA ASN A 670 -14.00 8.84 43.16
C ASN A 670 -12.74 8.23 42.50
#